data_AF-A0A379DZY7-F1
#
_entry.id   AF-A0A379DZY7-F1
#
_cell.length_a   1.000
_cell.length_b   1.000
_cell.length_c   1.000
_cell.angle_alpha   90.00
_cell.angle_beta   90.00
_cell.angle_gamma   90.00
#
_symmetry.space_group_name_H-M   'P 1'
#
loop_
_entity.id
_entity.type
_entity.pdbx_description
1 polymer ?
#
loop_
_entity_poly.entity_id
_entity_poly.type
_entity_poly.pdbx_seq_one_letter_code
_entity_poly.pdbx_strand_id
1 'polypeptide(L)'
;MEQSKNQENNYIEVKGAKVNNLANIDVNIPREKLVVIAGVSGSGKSSLAFDTLYAEGQRRYVESLSAYARQFLGRMAKPEVDFIKGLPPAIAIEQKVISRNPRSTVGTSTEIYEYLRLLYARIGRTFSPISGEEVKRHTVEDVIEKVGTFSAGTKFCILSPLHVGEGRTIADQLEMQVQEGYARIYVNGEILRIDDWLETHRENEEISVSDIYLVIDRLSVDTSKEAISRLTDSCETAFYEGDGVLRLLVMPSNLIYDFSTRFEADDIKFEEPNDNMFAFNSPLGACPTCEGFGQVMGIDERLVVPNSTLSVYEGCVQCWHGEKLKVWQTEFCRRAAVDNFPVFKPYFELTREEKDQLWHGLPSERKAKLSDRICIDAFFDMVKENQYKIQYRVLLSRYRGKTLCPDCHGRRLKNEATWVKIGGKAITDLVDMPIGSLKEWFDTLKLTEQEQKVSKRLMIEITNRIQFLLDVGLGYLTLNRQSNTLSGGESQRINLTTSLGSSLVGSLYILDEPSIGLHSRDTDRLIHVLKELQAIGNTVVVVEHDEEIIRAADHLIDVGPDAGRLGGRIVYDGAVPVIDDKNKAQLLKDFPESHTIKYLTEAETIAVPMSRRPWNLFIEIKGCRMNNLKGLDAKIPLNVMTVVTGVSGSGKSSLIKGTLYPALKRRMDEVADLPGEFSSLTGDVDQIKHIEFVDQNPIGKSSRSTPATYVKAYDEIRKLFSEQQLAKQLGFTPQYFSFNADGGRCEECKGAGEITIEMQFMADLVLECEECHGKRFKREVLDVTFDGKNIHDVLNMTVSDAIGFFKEHKRKAIVARLQPLEDVGLGYIKLGQSSSTLSGGESQRVKLAYFIGQERQEPSLFIFDEPTTGLHFHDIKRLLKAFDALILKGHSVLVIEHNMEVIKCADYILDIGPDGGEKGGKLVASGTPEEIVKCKDSLTGKYLAEKLA
;
A
#
# COMPACT_ATOMS: atom_id res chain seq x y z
N MET A 1 49.65 13.94 21.61
CA MET A 1 49.46 15.09 20.70
C MET A 1 48.83 14.70 19.35
N GLU A 2 48.44 13.45 19.13
CA GLU A 2 47.78 13.00 17.87
C GLU A 2 46.24 12.94 17.93
N GLN A 3 45.62 13.10 19.10
CA GLN A 3 44.15 13.09 19.23
C GLN A 3 43.47 14.44 18.93
N SER A 4 44.22 15.53 18.75
CA SER A 4 43.64 16.87 18.53
C SER A 4 43.54 17.30 17.07
N LYS A 5 43.94 16.46 16.10
CA LYS A 5 43.89 16.78 14.65
C LYS A 5 42.74 16.14 13.87
N ASN A 6 41.93 15.27 14.49
CA ASN A 6 40.80 14.60 13.82
C ASN A 6 39.44 15.31 13.99
N GLN A 7 39.37 16.47 14.65
CA GLN A 7 38.10 17.18 14.85
C GLN A 7 37.59 17.95 13.63
N GLU A 8 38.41 18.17 12.59
CA GLU A 8 38.02 18.96 11.41
C GLU A 8 37.11 18.22 10.40
N ASN A 9 36.78 16.93 10.61
CA ASN A 9 36.07 16.10 9.62
C ASN A 9 34.65 15.62 10.03
N ASN A 10 34.07 16.21 11.08
CA ASN A 10 32.81 15.70 11.67
C ASN A 10 31.52 16.41 11.20
N TYR A 11 31.60 17.32 10.22
CA TYR A 11 30.44 18.05 9.72
C TYR A 11 30.30 17.89 8.19
N ILE A 12 29.05 17.97 7.73
CA ILE A 12 28.71 18.29 6.35
C ILE A 12 28.65 19.82 6.27
N GLU A 13 29.63 20.42 5.61
CA GLU A 13 29.71 21.88 5.46
C GLU A 13 29.04 22.27 4.15
N VAL A 14 27.99 23.09 4.25
CA VAL A 14 27.31 23.70 3.10
C VAL A 14 27.65 25.18 3.11
N LYS A 15 28.21 25.69 2.01
CA LYS A 15 28.58 27.10 1.85
C LYS A 15 27.89 27.73 0.63
N GLY A 16 27.28 28.88 0.87
CA GLY A 16 26.65 29.72 -0.14
C GLY A 16 25.52 29.04 -0.92
N ALA A 17 24.62 28.32 -0.24
CA ALA A 17 23.47 27.70 -0.89
C ALA A 17 22.41 28.77 -1.28
N LYS A 18 22.03 28.77 -2.56
CA LYS A 18 21.13 29.75 -3.21
C LYS A 18 19.94 29.09 -3.92
N VAL A 19 19.77 27.78 -3.77
CA VAL A 19 18.70 27.02 -4.43
C VAL A 19 17.32 27.60 -4.05
N ASN A 20 16.50 27.87 -5.07
CA ASN A 20 15.17 28.47 -4.95
C ASN A 20 15.15 29.82 -4.22
N ASN A 21 14.75 29.84 -2.94
CA ASN A 21 14.65 31.04 -2.12
C ASN A 21 15.73 31.12 -1.04
N LEU A 22 16.69 30.19 -1.00
CA LEU A 22 17.80 30.23 -0.05
C LEU A 22 18.65 31.49 -0.25
N ALA A 23 18.90 32.21 0.84
CA ALA A 23 19.52 33.53 0.81
C ALA A 23 21.04 33.46 0.97
N ASN A 24 21.72 32.67 0.13
CA ASN A 24 23.17 32.44 0.19
C ASN A 24 23.61 31.95 1.58
N ILE A 25 23.01 30.85 2.03
CA ILE A 25 23.19 30.37 3.41
C ILE A 25 24.42 29.48 3.56
N ASP A 26 24.99 29.56 4.76
CA ASP A 26 26.03 28.67 5.25
C ASP A 26 25.48 27.86 6.41
N VAL A 27 25.66 26.54 6.41
CA VAL A 27 25.21 25.66 7.50
C VAL A 27 26.16 24.49 7.70
N ASN A 28 26.39 24.11 8.95
CA ASN A 28 27.23 22.99 9.33
C ASN A 28 26.38 21.90 9.98
N ILE A 29 26.21 20.78 9.28
CA ILE A 29 25.35 19.68 9.75
C ILE A 29 26.24 18.61 10.40
N PRO A 30 26.04 18.28 11.69
CA PRO A 30 26.87 17.28 12.36
C PRO A 30 26.62 15.88 11.78
N ARG A 31 27.70 15.13 11.54
CA ARG A 31 27.63 13.73 11.10
C ARG A 31 27.25 12.81 12.26
N GLU A 32 26.64 11.67 11.93
CA GLU A 32 26.22 10.62 12.89
C GLU A 32 25.24 11.12 13.97
N LYS A 33 24.48 12.16 13.61
CA LYS A 33 23.48 12.80 14.45
C LYS A 33 22.10 12.76 13.82
N LEU A 34 21.07 12.82 14.67
CA LEU A 34 19.70 13.07 14.27
C LEU A 34 19.50 14.60 14.20
N VAL A 35 19.40 15.13 12.99
CA VAL A 35 19.27 16.55 12.69
C VAL A 35 17.86 16.83 12.19
N VAL A 36 17.17 17.80 12.78
CA VAL A 36 15.85 18.22 12.33
C VAL A 36 15.94 19.59 11.66
N ILE A 37 15.34 19.72 10.48
CA ILE A 37 15.16 20.97 9.76
C ILE A 37 13.71 21.42 9.92
N ALA A 38 13.49 22.48 10.68
CA ALA A 38 12.17 23.05 10.98
C ALA A 38 11.97 24.43 10.32
N GLY A 39 10.78 25.00 10.50
CA GLY A 39 10.41 26.33 10.00
C GLY A 39 9.09 26.36 9.22
N VAL A 40 8.61 27.55 8.87
CA VAL A 40 7.28 27.71 8.24
C VAL A 40 7.17 27.09 6.84
N SER A 41 5.95 26.81 6.38
CA SER A 41 5.68 26.31 5.02
C SER A 41 6.27 27.27 3.98
N GLY A 42 7.09 26.77 3.07
CA GLY A 42 7.76 27.59 2.05
C GLY A 42 8.97 28.40 2.55
N SER A 43 9.50 28.13 3.75
CA SER A 43 10.69 28.85 4.25
C SER A 43 12.00 28.46 3.55
N GLY A 44 12.06 27.31 2.87
CA GLY A 44 13.27 26.81 2.19
C GLY A 44 13.81 25.48 2.75
N LYS A 45 13.10 24.83 3.67
CA LYS A 45 13.50 23.53 4.26
C LYS A 45 13.79 22.46 3.21
N SER A 46 12.82 22.19 2.32
CA SER A 46 12.96 21.19 1.26
C SER A 46 14.02 21.58 0.24
N SER A 47 14.24 22.89 0.02
CA SER A 47 15.31 23.38 -0.84
C SER A 47 16.70 23.12 -0.27
N LEU A 48 16.86 23.19 1.05
CA LEU A 48 18.10 22.78 1.72
C LEU A 48 18.23 21.25 1.78
N ALA A 49 17.20 20.54 2.22
CA ALA A 49 17.24 19.10 2.42
C ALA A 49 17.29 18.30 1.10
N PHE A 50 16.32 18.50 0.21
CA PHE A 50 16.17 17.69 -0.99
C PHE A 50 16.87 18.31 -2.19
N ASP A 51 16.59 19.57 -2.50
CA ASP A 51 17.11 20.20 -3.72
C ASP A 51 18.61 20.55 -3.64
N THR A 52 19.17 20.58 -2.42
CA THR A 52 20.61 20.82 -2.19
C THR A 52 21.33 19.56 -1.71
N LEU A 53 21.06 19.08 -0.48
CA LEU A 53 21.82 17.98 0.12
C LEU A 53 21.59 16.64 -0.59
N TYR A 54 20.33 16.23 -0.76
CA TYR A 54 20.01 14.99 -1.46
C TYR A 54 20.46 15.04 -2.92
N ALA A 55 20.11 16.11 -3.64
CA ALA A 55 20.47 16.27 -5.04
C ALA A 55 21.98 16.17 -5.27
N GLU A 56 22.81 16.86 -4.47
CA GLU A 56 24.26 16.73 -4.58
C GLU A 56 24.79 15.36 -4.14
N GLY A 57 24.23 14.77 -3.07
CA GLY A 57 24.66 13.47 -2.56
C GLY A 57 24.38 12.36 -3.56
N GLN A 58 23.18 12.35 -4.14
CA GLN A 58 22.78 11.42 -5.18
C GLN A 58 23.59 11.65 -6.46
N ARG A 59 23.72 12.89 -6.94
CA ARG A 59 24.48 13.21 -8.17
C ARG A 59 25.92 12.71 -8.06
N ARG A 60 26.63 13.04 -6.96
CA ARG A 60 28.02 12.61 -6.75
C ARG A 60 28.17 11.09 -6.73
N TYR A 61 27.21 10.39 -6.13
CA TYR A 61 27.20 8.94 -6.11
C TYR A 61 26.93 8.34 -7.50
N VAL A 62 25.90 8.80 -8.21
CA VAL A 62 25.55 8.24 -9.52
C VAL A 62 26.60 8.58 -10.60
N GLU A 63 27.24 9.75 -10.53
CA GLU A 63 28.39 10.10 -11.39
C GLU A 63 29.58 9.15 -11.25
N SER A 64 29.66 8.40 -10.15
CA SER A 64 30.70 7.40 -9.91
C SER A 64 30.37 6.03 -10.50
N LEU A 65 29.10 5.74 -10.84
CA LEU A 65 28.65 4.41 -11.28
C LEU A 65 29.13 4.05 -12.69
N SER A 66 29.06 4.97 -13.65
CA SER A 66 29.51 4.71 -15.03
C SER A 66 29.83 5.99 -15.81
N ALA A 67 30.66 5.86 -16.85
CA ALA A 67 30.91 6.95 -17.79
C ALA A 67 29.64 7.38 -18.56
N TYR A 68 28.74 6.42 -18.84
CA TYR A 68 27.44 6.68 -19.48
C TYR A 68 26.55 7.56 -18.60
N ALA A 69 26.34 7.20 -17.33
CA ALA A 69 25.53 7.99 -16.41
C ALA A 69 26.08 9.42 -16.25
N ARG A 70 27.41 9.56 -16.18
CA ARG A 70 28.08 10.86 -16.09
C ARG A 70 27.79 11.78 -17.29
N GLN A 71 27.65 11.23 -18.50
CA GLN A 71 27.35 12.02 -19.71
C GLN A 71 25.96 12.69 -19.63
N PHE A 72 24.97 12.01 -19.05
CA PHE A 72 23.61 12.55 -18.90
C PHE A 72 23.48 13.44 -17.67
N LEU A 73 24.08 13.05 -16.54
CA LEU A 73 24.06 13.86 -15.31
C LEU A 73 24.80 15.18 -15.47
N GLY A 74 25.83 15.23 -16.31
CA GLY A 74 26.51 16.49 -16.63
C GLY A 74 25.62 17.54 -17.30
N ARG A 75 24.45 17.16 -17.85
CA ARG A 75 23.46 18.09 -18.40
C ARG A 75 22.42 18.55 -17.40
N MET A 76 22.34 17.92 -16.21
CA MET A 76 21.46 18.39 -15.15
C MET A 76 22.00 19.70 -14.57
N ALA A 77 21.10 20.61 -14.25
CA ALA A 77 21.45 21.79 -13.47
C ALA A 77 22.01 21.34 -12.12
N LYS A 78 23.24 21.77 -11.80
CA LYS A 78 23.80 21.56 -10.47
C LYS A 78 23.04 22.45 -9.48
N PRO A 79 22.77 21.98 -8.26
CA PRO A 79 22.28 22.84 -7.19
C PRO A 79 23.16 24.08 -7.05
N GLU A 80 22.54 25.25 -6.94
CA GLU A 80 23.22 26.54 -6.79
C GLU A 80 23.84 26.64 -5.39
N VAL A 81 25.08 26.15 -5.26
CA VAL A 81 25.86 26.16 -4.02
C VAL A 81 27.32 26.45 -4.34
N ASP A 82 27.99 27.25 -3.50
CA ASP A 82 29.39 27.60 -3.73
C ASP A 82 30.29 26.37 -3.50
N PHE A 83 30.10 25.65 -2.39
CA PHE A 83 30.61 24.29 -2.23
C PHE A 83 29.91 23.50 -1.12
N ILE A 84 29.98 22.17 -1.21
CA ILE A 84 29.58 21.25 -0.13
C ILE A 84 30.72 20.25 0.15
N LYS A 85 31.20 20.21 1.39
CA LYS A 85 32.28 19.34 1.86
C LYS A 85 31.74 18.32 2.86
N GLY A 86 32.28 17.10 2.84
CA GLY A 86 31.88 16.06 3.78
C GLY A 86 30.50 15.44 3.52
N LEU A 87 29.97 15.52 2.30
CA LEU A 87 28.67 14.92 1.95
C LEU A 87 28.82 13.42 1.65
N PRO A 88 28.20 12.50 2.43
CA PRO A 88 28.17 11.08 2.10
C PRO A 88 27.10 10.76 1.03
N PRO A 89 27.01 9.51 0.52
CA PRO A 89 25.89 9.10 -0.34
C PRO A 89 24.55 9.35 0.36
N ALA A 90 23.62 9.99 -0.35
CA ALA A 90 22.34 10.40 0.20
C ALA A 90 21.19 9.50 -0.28
N ILE A 91 20.27 9.19 0.62
CA ILE A 91 19.04 8.42 0.38
C ILE A 91 17.87 9.28 0.85
N ALA A 92 16.95 9.61 -0.06
CA ALA A 92 15.73 10.33 0.27
C ALA A 92 14.57 9.36 0.53
N ILE A 93 13.79 9.63 1.58
CA ILE A 93 12.54 8.94 1.89
C ILE A 93 11.41 9.98 1.83
N GLU A 94 10.88 10.17 0.61
CA GLU A 94 9.78 11.10 0.30
C GLU A 94 8.40 10.44 0.44
N GLN A 95 7.35 11.27 0.49
CA GLN A 95 5.94 10.85 0.54
C GLN A 95 5.36 10.40 -0.81
N LYS A 96 6.14 10.44 -1.89
CA LYS A 96 5.64 10.08 -3.22
C LYS A 96 5.29 8.59 -3.26
N VAL A 97 4.06 8.27 -3.67
CA VAL A 97 3.60 6.88 -3.81
C VAL A 97 4.44 6.19 -4.88
N ILE A 98 5.30 5.27 -4.44
CA ILE A 98 6.45 4.75 -5.20
C ILE A 98 6.04 3.80 -6.33
N SER A 99 4.82 3.26 -6.34
CA SER A 99 4.46 2.29 -7.38
C SER A 99 3.00 2.31 -7.78
N ARG A 100 2.77 2.57 -9.07
CA ARG A 100 1.49 2.28 -9.74
C ARG A 100 1.41 0.82 -10.21
N ASN A 101 2.45 0.02 -10.02
CA ASN A 101 2.49 -1.34 -10.53
C ASN A 101 1.51 -2.23 -9.73
N PRO A 102 0.43 -2.73 -10.35
CA PRO A 102 -0.57 -3.55 -9.67
C PRO A 102 -0.03 -4.89 -9.16
N ARG A 103 1.15 -5.33 -9.64
CA ARG A 103 1.82 -6.54 -9.11
C ARG A 103 2.61 -6.29 -7.83
N SER A 104 2.92 -5.04 -7.50
CA SER A 104 3.68 -4.73 -6.27
C SER A 104 2.79 -4.86 -5.03
N THR A 105 3.34 -5.47 -3.99
CA THR A 105 2.74 -5.67 -2.67
C THR A 105 3.67 -5.19 -1.56
N VAL A 106 3.12 -5.03 -0.35
CA VAL A 106 3.91 -4.77 0.87
C VAL A 106 5.04 -5.79 1.01
N GLY A 107 4.77 -7.08 0.79
CA GLY A 107 5.78 -8.13 0.87
C GLY A 107 6.91 -7.98 -0.14
N THR A 108 6.62 -7.54 -1.36
CA THR A 108 7.68 -7.27 -2.37
C THR A 108 8.44 -5.99 -2.09
N SER A 109 7.76 -4.92 -1.64
CA SER A 109 8.40 -3.63 -1.35
C SER A 109 9.34 -3.69 -0.14
N THR A 110 9.05 -4.57 0.81
CA THR A 110 9.87 -4.82 2.01
C THR A 110 10.88 -5.95 1.83
N GLU A 111 10.88 -6.61 0.66
CA GLU A 111 11.64 -7.81 0.32
C GLU A 111 11.35 -9.04 1.19
N ILE A 112 10.44 -8.95 2.18
CA ILE A 112 10.06 -10.07 3.05
C ILE A 112 9.57 -11.24 2.21
N TYR A 113 8.81 -10.96 1.15
CA TYR A 113 8.32 -12.00 0.25
C TYR A 113 9.45 -12.79 -0.42
N GLU A 114 10.55 -12.14 -0.79
CA GLU A 114 11.69 -12.80 -1.43
C GLU A 114 12.41 -13.75 -0.47
N TYR A 115 12.57 -13.34 0.79
CA TYR A 115 13.09 -14.22 1.83
C TYR A 115 12.13 -15.37 2.16
N LEU A 116 10.81 -15.13 2.13
CA LEU A 116 9.81 -16.20 2.31
C LEU A 116 9.89 -17.23 1.18
N ARG A 117 10.01 -16.80 -0.07
CA ARG A 117 10.18 -17.72 -1.21
C ARG A 117 11.42 -18.59 -1.04
N LEU A 118 12.55 -17.99 -0.65
CA LEU A 118 13.78 -18.74 -0.37
C LEU A 118 13.63 -19.69 0.82
N LEU A 119 12.90 -19.31 1.86
CA LEU A 119 12.62 -20.17 3.01
C LEU A 119 11.80 -21.40 2.59
N TYR A 120 10.70 -21.19 1.86
CA TYR A 120 9.84 -22.28 1.35
C TYR A 120 10.56 -23.18 0.35
N ALA A 121 11.44 -22.64 -0.50
CA ALA A 121 12.25 -23.43 -1.41
C ALA A 121 13.35 -24.26 -0.70
N ARG A 122 13.70 -23.94 0.55
CA ARG A 122 14.79 -24.61 1.29
C ARG A 122 14.31 -25.61 2.33
N ILE A 123 13.25 -25.29 3.06
CA ILE A 123 12.73 -26.12 4.16
C ILE A 123 11.24 -26.45 4.02
N GLY A 124 10.60 -26.06 2.91
CA GLY A 124 9.20 -26.37 2.66
C GLY A 124 9.02 -27.86 2.36
N ARG A 125 8.00 -28.46 3.00
CA ARG A 125 7.61 -29.86 2.78
C ARG A 125 6.33 -29.91 1.95
N THR A 126 6.30 -30.74 0.92
CA THR A 126 5.12 -30.89 0.05
C THR A 126 4.17 -31.91 0.66
N PHE A 127 2.88 -31.60 0.69
CA PHE A 127 1.84 -32.50 1.17
C PHE A 127 0.84 -32.81 0.07
N SER A 128 0.39 -34.06 -0.02
CA SER A 128 -0.63 -34.42 -1.00
C SER A 128 -1.96 -33.73 -0.69
N PRO A 129 -2.67 -33.17 -1.69
CA PRO A 129 -4.01 -32.62 -1.49
C PRO A 129 -5.08 -33.70 -1.27
N ILE A 130 -4.80 -34.96 -1.58
CA ILE A 130 -5.74 -36.08 -1.45
C ILE A 130 -5.64 -36.70 -0.05
N SER A 131 -4.48 -37.25 0.30
CA SER A 131 -4.26 -37.93 1.58
C SER A 131 -3.87 -36.99 2.73
N GLY A 132 -3.26 -35.83 2.42
CA GLY A 132 -2.67 -34.95 3.43
C GLY A 132 -1.31 -35.43 3.97
N GLU A 133 -0.76 -36.52 3.43
CA GLU A 133 0.54 -37.06 3.82
C GLU A 133 1.71 -36.29 3.17
N GLU A 134 2.89 -36.34 3.81
CA GLU A 134 4.11 -35.69 3.30
C GLU A 134 4.65 -36.45 2.09
N VAL A 135 4.78 -35.75 0.97
CA VAL A 135 5.40 -36.27 -0.24
C VAL A 135 6.91 -36.20 -0.06
N LYS A 136 7.58 -37.36 -0.08
CA LYS A 136 9.04 -37.46 -0.01
C LYS A 136 9.56 -38.46 -1.02
N ARG A 137 10.80 -38.22 -1.49
CA ARG A 137 11.56 -39.25 -2.18
C ARG A 137 12.09 -40.22 -1.13
N HIS A 138 11.68 -41.46 -1.22
CA HIS A 138 12.16 -42.49 -0.33
C HIS A 138 13.55 -42.95 -0.76
N THR A 139 14.41 -43.10 0.23
CA THR A 139 15.74 -43.70 0.12
C THR A 139 15.70 -45.12 0.67
N VAL A 140 16.75 -45.89 0.43
CA VAL A 140 16.87 -47.23 1.02
C VAL A 140 16.90 -47.15 2.54
N GLU A 141 17.50 -46.09 3.09
CA GLU A 141 17.53 -45.79 4.52
C GLU A 141 16.12 -45.61 5.12
N ASP A 142 15.17 -45.00 4.40
CA ASP A 142 13.78 -44.85 4.86
C ASP A 142 13.10 -46.21 5.07
N VAL A 143 13.37 -47.17 4.18
CA VAL A 143 12.83 -48.53 4.28
C VAL A 143 13.44 -49.25 5.48
N ILE A 144 14.76 -49.12 5.67
CA ILE A 144 15.48 -49.70 6.81
C ILE A 144 14.97 -49.11 8.13
N GLU A 145 14.80 -47.79 8.20
CA GLU A 145 14.26 -47.12 9.39
C GLU A 145 12.84 -47.62 9.70
N LYS A 146 11.98 -47.75 8.67
CA LYS A 146 10.63 -48.29 8.83
C LYS A 146 10.64 -49.73 9.34
N VAL A 147 11.47 -50.60 8.75
CA VAL A 147 11.63 -51.99 9.19
C VAL A 147 12.13 -52.05 10.63
N GLY A 148 13.02 -51.14 11.03
CA GLY A 148 13.54 -51.00 12.40
C GLY A 148 12.49 -50.62 13.45
N THR A 149 11.31 -50.12 13.06
CA THR A 149 10.21 -49.82 14.00
C THR A 149 9.47 -51.07 14.50
N PHE A 150 9.62 -52.22 13.83
CA PHE A 150 8.98 -53.47 14.20
C PHE A 150 9.84 -54.31 15.16
N SER A 151 9.22 -55.20 15.94
CA SER A 151 9.95 -56.07 16.88
C SER A 151 10.87 -57.05 16.15
N ALA A 152 12.02 -57.36 16.75
CA ALA A 152 12.95 -58.37 16.25
C ALA A 152 12.22 -59.71 15.99
N GLY A 153 12.52 -60.34 14.85
CA GLY A 153 11.88 -61.58 14.39
C GLY A 153 10.56 -61.41 13.62
N THR A 154 10.03 -60.18 13.50
CA THR A 154 8.87 -59.91 12.61
C THR A 154 9.24 -60.22 11.17
N LYS A 155 8.40 -60.98 10.46
CA LYS A 155 8.68 -61.38 9.07
C LYS A 155 8.10 -60.35 8.11
N PHE A 156 8.83 -60.03 7.04
CA PHE A 156 8.36 -59.13 6.01
C PHE A 156 8.89 -59.55 4.64
N CYS A 157 8.21 -59.09 3.60
CA CYS A 157 8.58 -59.29 2.21
C CYS A 157 8.87 -57.94 1.57
N ILE A 158 9.93 -57.88 0.76
CA ILE A 158 10.20 -56.78 -0.14
C ILE A 158 9.62 -57.15 -1.50
N LEU A 159 8.68 -56.34 -1.97
CA LEU A 159 7.91 -56.55 -3.18
C LEU A 159 8.21 -55.43 -4.18
N SER A 160 8.18 -55.76 -5.47
CA SER A 160 8.33 -54.80 -6.57
C SER A 160 7.16 -54.95 -7.55
N PRO A 161 6.46 -53.86 -7.94
CA PRO A 161 5.36 -53.95 -8.90
C PRO A 161 5.84 -54.43 -10.28
N LEU A 162 5.06 -55.34 -10.90
CA LEU A 162 5.39 -55.87 -12.22
C LEU A 162 5.12 -54.81 -13.31
N HIS A 163 6.15 -54.47 -14.07
CA HIS A 163 6.04 -53.59 -15.24
C HIS A 163 6.03 -54.42 -16.53
N VAL A 164 4.97 -54.25 -17.34
CA VAL A 164 4.84 -54.93 -18.64
C VAL A 164 5.22 -53.94 -19.74
N GLY A 165 6.23 -54.30 -20.56
CA GLY A 165 6.67 -53.47 -21.69
C GLY A 165 5.64 -53.38 -22.82
N GLU A 166 5.69 -52.31 -23.61
CA GLU A 166 4.78 -52.08 -24.74
C GLU A 166 4.78 -53.28 -25.71
N GLY A 167 3.60 -53.87 -25.96
CA GLY A 167 3.40 -54.99 -26.88
C GLY A 167 3.62 -56.39 -26.31
N ARG A 168 3.78 -56.55 -24.98
CA ARG A 168 3.93 -57.86 -24.31
C ARG A 168 2.69 -58.24 -23.52
N THR A 169 2.45 -59.54 -23.37
CA THR A 169 1.44 -60.06 -22.42
C THR A 169 2.05 -60.19 -21.02
N ILE A 170 1.21 -60.27 -19.98
CA ILE A 170 1.64 -60.52 -18.59
C ILE A 170 2.43 -61.84 -18.51
N ALA A 171 1.99 -62.86 -19.25
CA ALA A 171 2.64 -64.16 -19.30
C ALA A 171 4.07 -64.07 -19.87
N ASP A 172 4.25 -63.35 -20.99
CA ASP A 172 5.57 -63.15 -21.60
C ASP A 172 6.53 -62.42 -20.66
N GLN A 173 6.03 -61.42 -19.93
CA GLN A 173 6.83 -60.68 -18.97
C GLN A 173 7.23 -61.56 -17.78
N LEU A 174 6.31 -62.36 -17.24
CA LEU A 174 6.60 -63.28 -16.14
C LEU A 174 7.57 -64.41 -16.54
N GLU A 175 7.48 -64.94 -17.76
CA GLU A 175 8.45 -65.93 -18.28
C GLU A 175 9.86 -65.32 -18.35
N MET A 176 9.98 -64.04 -18.70
CA MET A 176 11.26 -63.31 -18.68
C MET A 176 11.79 -63.13 -17.25
N GLN A 177 10.93 -62.79 -16.29
CA GLN A 177 11.31 -62.65 -14.88
C GLN A 177 11.80 -63.97 -14.29
N VAL A 178 11.25 -65.11 -14.73
CA VAL A 178 11.77 -66.46 -14.36
C VAL A 178 13.17 -66.69 -14.92
N GLN A 179 13.45 -66.26 -16.15
CA GLN A 179 14.79 -66.35 -16.75
C GLN A 179 15.81 -65.45 -16.03
N GLU A 180 15.37 -64.32 -15.49
CA GLU A 180 16.17 -63.40 -14.68
C GLU A 180 16.41 -63.93 -13.24
N GLY A 181 15.67 -64.97 -12.83
CA GLY A 181 15.88 -65.69 -11.57
C GLY A 181 14.81 -65.49 -10.50
N TYR A 182 13.73 -64.75 -10.80
CA TYR A 182 12.61 -64.59 -9.89
C TYR A 182 11.70 -65.82 -9.92
N ALA A 183 11.31 -66.32 -8.75
CA ALA A 183 10.52 -67.56 -8.64
C ALA A 183 9.11 -67.36 -8.09
N ARG A 184 8.82 -66.19 -7.49
CA ARG A 184 7.58 -65.95 -6.74
C ARG A 184 6.99 -64.58 -7.03
N ILE A 185 5.66 -64.53 -7.02
CA ILE A 185 4.86 -63.32 -7.13
C ILE A 185 3.85 -63.25 -5.98
N TYR A 186 3.43 -62.05 -5.65
CA TYR A 186 2.35 -61.73 -4.73
C TYR A 186 1.18 -61.20 -5.55
N VAL A 187 0.06 -61.93 -5.53
CA VAL A 187 -1.16 -61.62 -6.29
C VAL A 187 -2.36 -61.92 -5.38
N ASN A 188 -3.34 -61.00 -5.33
CA ASN A 188 -4.61 -61.19 -4.58
C ASN A 188 -4.44 -61.60 -3.10
N GLY A 189 -3.37 -61.16 -2.43
CA GLY A 189 -3.14 -61.47 -1.01
C GLY A 189 -2.34 -62.74 -0.74
N GLU A 190 -1.95 -63.49 -1.76
CA GLU A 190 -1.20 -64.75 -1.62
C GLU A 190 0.15 -64.71 -2.35
N ILE A 191 1.14 -65.43 -1.82
CA ILE A 191 2.45 -65.60 -2.46
C ILE A 191 2.46 -66.93 -3.22
N LEU A 192 2.55 -66.85 -4.55
CA LEU A 192 2.50 -68.00 -5.46
C LEU A 192 3.84 -68.14 -6.21
N ARG A 193 4.12 -69.33 -6.74
CA ARG A 193 5.22 -69.51 -7.69
C ARG A 193 4.77 -69.03 -9.07
N ILE A 194 5.69 -68.44 -9.82
CA ILE A 194 5.38 -67.93 -11.17
C ILE A 194 4.94 -69.06 -12.10
N ASP A 195 5.64 -70.20 -12.08
CA ASP A 195 5.29 -71.38 -12.88
C ASP A 195 3.84 -71.85 -12.62
N ASP A 196 3.47 -72.02 -11.35
CA ASP A 196 2.13 -72.48 -10.93
C ASP A 196 1.02 -71.49 -11.36
N TRP A 197 1.33 -70.19 -11.34
CA TRP A 197 0.40 -69.14 -11.76
C TRP A 197 0.23 -69.09 -13.28
N LEU A 198 1.32 -69.25 -14.04
CA LEU A 198 1.30 -69.30 -15.52
C LEU A 198 0.50 -70.49 -16.06
N GLU A 199 0.56 -71.65 -15.39
CA GLU A 199 -0.22 -72.84 -15.77
C GLU A 199 -1.74 -72.64 -15.63
N THR A 200 -2.17 -71.80 -14.68
CA THR A 200 -3.58 -71.61 -14.33
C THR A 200 -4.24 -70.41 -15.03
N HIS A 201 -3.46 -69.39 -15.41
CA HIS A 201 -3.99 -68.10 -15.88
C HIS A 201 -3.55 -67.71 -17.30
N ARG A 202 -2.95 -68.63 -18.07
CA ARG A 202 -2.46 -68.36 -19.44
C ARG A 202 -3.54 -67.88 -20.44
N GLU A 203 -4.82 -68.14 -20.16
CA GLU A 203 -5.96 -67.83 -21.05
C GLU A 203 -6.98 -66.84 -20.43
N ASN A 204 -6.76 -66.31 -19.22
CA ASN A 204 -7.71 -65.42 -18.52
C ASN A 204 -7.20 -63.96 -18.45
N GLU A 205 -7.94 -63.05 -19.09
CA GLU A 205 -7.59 -61.61 -19.21
C GLU A 205 -8.14 -60.71 -18.08
N GLU A 206 -8.76 -61.26 -17.02
CA GLU A 206 -9.47 -60.45 -16.01
C GLU A 206 -8.60 -59.90 -14.87
N ILE A 207 -7.29 -60.19 -14.81
CA ILE A 207 -6.41 -59.70 -13.73
C ILE A 207 -5.69 -58.43 -14.17
N SER A 208 -5.86 -57.34 -13.43
CA SER A 208 -5.15 -56.10 -13.65
C SER A 208 -3.67 -56.28 -13.32
N VAL A 209 -2.78 -55.79 -14.20
CA VAL A 209 -1.32 -55.77 -13.99
C VAL A 209 -0.95 -55.10 -12.66
N SER A 210 -1.75 -54.12 -12.22
CA SER A 210 -1.56 -53.37 -10.97
C SER A 210 -1.56 -54.23 -9.71
N ASP A 211 -2.09 -55.46 -9.77
CA ASP A 211 -2.28 -56.32 -8.61
C ASP A 211 -1.16 -57.37 -8.46
N ILE A 212 -0.17 -57.37 -9.37
CA ILE A 212 0.93 -58.34 -9.42
C ILE A 212 2.23 -57.68 -8.95
N TYR A 213 2.82 -58.26 -7.91
CA TYR A 213 4.12 -57.84 -7.37
C TYR A 213 5.12 -58.99 -7.39
N LEU A 214 6.35 -58.74 -7.86
CA LEU A 214 7.48 -59.65 -7.75
C LEU A 214 7.97 -59.70 -6.30
N VAL A 215 8.24 -60.90 -5.78
CA VAL A 215 8.81 -61.08 -4.45
C VAL A 215 10.33 -61.09 -4.58
N ILE A 216 10.98 -59.99 -4.18
CA ILE A 216 12.44 -59.82 -4.28
C ILE A 216 13.14 -60.58 -3.15
N ASP A 217 12.76 -60.33 -1.89
CA ASP A 217 13.31 -61.06 -0.74
C ASP A 217 12.28 -61.22 0.38
N ARG A 218 12.51 -62.23 1.24
CA ARG A 218 11.73 -62.52 2.45
C ARG A 218 12.68 -62.54 3.63
N LEU A 219 12.52 -61.57 4.51
CA LEU A 219 13.44 -61.30 5.61
C LEU A 219 12.69 -61.31 6.93
N SER A 220 13.45 -61.36 8.02
CA SER A 220 12.95 -61.10 9.37
C SER A 220 13.72 -59.94 9.96
N VAL A 221 13.05 -59.11 10.75
CA VAL A 221 13.68 -57.96 11.42
C VAL A 221 14.83 -58.46 12.29
N ASP A 222 16.05 -58.10 11.89
CA ASP A 222 17.31 -58.36 12.58
C ASP A 222 18.18 -57.10 12.49
N THR A 223 18.89 -56.81 13.57
CA THR A 223 19.76 -55.62 13.71
C THR A 223 21.23 -55.92 13.42
N SER A 224 21.54 -57.15 13.03
CA SER A 224 22.90 -57.52 12.61
C SER A 224 23.33 -56.77 11.35
N LYS A 225 24.64 -56.43 11.25
CA LYS A 225 25.18 -55.72 10.09
C LYS A 225 24.98 -56.48 8.78
N GLU A 226 25.03 -57.81 8.83
CA GLU A 226 24.81 -58.67 7.67
C GLU A 226 23.35 -58.63 7.20
N ALA A 227 22.39 -58.65 8.14
CA ALA A 227 20.97 -58.53 7.80
C ALA A 227 20.63 -57.15 7.20
N ILE A 228 21.22 -56.08 7.73
CA ILE A 228 21.04 -54.72 7.20
C ILE A 228 21.63 -54.62 5.79
N SER A 229 22.84 -55.13 5.55
CA SER A 229 23.45 -55.14 4.20
C SER A 229 22.57 -55.87 3.18
N ARG A 230 22.05 -57.05 3.55
CA ARG A 230 21.15 -57.81 2.68
C ARG A 230 19.83 -57.08 2.41
N LEU A 231 19.29 -56.39 3.41
CA LEU A 231 18.09 -55.56 3.25
C LEU A 231 18.36 -54.41 2.29
N THR A 232 19.52 -53.74 2.41
CA THR A 232 19.95 -52.69 1.47
C THR A 232 19.97 -53.18 0.04
N ASP A 233 20.67 -54.30 -0.24
CA ASP A 233 20.77 -54.88 -1.58
C ASP A 233 19.39 -55.25 -2.14
N SER A 234 18.51 -55.79 -1.29
CA SER A 234 17.14 -56.18 -1.67
C SER A 234 16.27 -54.97 -2.00
N CYS A 235 16.43 -53.86 -1.25
CA CYS A 235 15.72 -52.62 -1.50
C CYS A 235 16.20 -51.95 -2.80
N GLU A 236 17.52 -51.91 -3.07
CA GLU A 236 18.05 -51.41 -4.34
C GLU A 236 17.52 -52.20 -5.53
N THR A 237 17.50 -53.54 -5.42
CA THR A 237 16.94 -54.42 -6.45
C THR A 237 15.45 -54.16 -6.67
N ALA A 238 14.66 -54.06 -5.60
CA ALA A 238 13.23 -53.76 -5.71
C ALA A 238 12.94 -52.41 -6.35
N PHE A 239 13.68 -51.35 -5.97
CA PHE A 239 13.54 -50.05 -6.60
C PHE A 239 13.95 -50.05 -8.07
N TYR A 240 14.96 -50.84 -8.47
CA TYR A 240 15.37 -50.95 -9.86
C TYR A 240 14.30 -51.66 -10.71
N GLU A 241 13.84 -52.83 -10.29
CA GLU A 241 12.81 -53.61 -11.02
C GLU A 241 11.44 -52.92 -11.02
N GLY A 242 11.14 -52.18 -9.97
CA GLY A 242 9.87 -51.50 -9.77
C GLY A 242 9.80 -50.10 -10.38
N ASP A 243 10.73 -49.74 -11.25
CA ASP A 243 10.88 -48.39 -11.84
C ASP A 243 10.78 -47.27 -10.77
N GLY A 244 11.48 -47.48 -9.66
CA GLY A 244 11.52 -46.59 -8.51
C GLY A 244 10.46 -46.85 -7.43
N VAL A 245 9.61 -47.87 -7.55
CA VAL A 245 8.57 -48.22 -6.56
C VAL A 245 8.91 -49.53 -5.84
N LEU A 246 8.75 -49.52 -4.51
CA LEU A 246 8.96 -50.67 -3.63
C LEU A 246 7.77 -50.80 -2.69
N ARG A 247 7.29 -52.02 -2.48
CA ARG A 247 6.23 -52.33 -1.51
C ARG A 247 6.78 -53.22 -0.38
N LEU A 248 6.62 -52.77 0.86
CA LEU A 248 6.94 -53.54 2.06
C LEU A 248 5.67 -54.20 2.61
N LEU A 249 5.67 -55.53 2.67
CA LEU A 249 4.57 -56.31 3.24
C LEU A 249 5.00 -56.94 4.57
N VAL A 250 4.36 -56.56 5.68
CA VAL A 250 4.66 -57.07 7.02
C VAL A 250 3.69 -58.18 7.41
N MET A 251 4.22 -59.35 7.76
CA MET A 251 3.48 -60.57 8.11
C MET A 251 3.56 -60.85 9.63
N PRO A 252 2.49 -61.35 10.29
CA PRO A 252 1.21 -61.82 9.74
C PRO A 252 0.11 -60.75 9.65
N SER A 253 0.40 -59.49 9.99
CA SER A 253 -0.58 -58.40 10.03
C SER A 253 -1.05 -57.93 8.64
N ASN A 254 -0.41 -58.39 7.57
CA ASN A 254 -0.62 -57.96 6.17
C ASN A 254 -0.63 -56.42 6.02
N LEU A 255 0.22 -55.73 6.80
CA LEU A 255 0.37 -54.28 6.68
C LEU A 255 1.24 -53.98 5.47
N ILE A 256 0.78 -53.06 4.63
CA ILE A 256 1.44 -52.67 3.38
C ILE A 256 1.95 -51.24 3.53
N TYR A 257 3.20 -51.02 3.14
CA TYR A 257 3.81 -49.70 3.04
C TYR A 257 4.47 -49.55 1.68
N ASP A 258 4.07 -48.53 0.93
CA ASP A 258 4.64 -48.23 -0.38
C ASP A 258 5.70 -47.14 -0.26
N PHE A 259 6.80 -47.33 -0.98
CA PHE A 259 7.94 -46.42 -1.06
C PHE A 259 8.20 -46.11 -2.53
N SER A 260 8.43 -44.84 -2.84
CA SER A 260 8.81 -44.41 -4.20
C SER A 260 10.04 -43.51 -4.13
N THR A 261 11.01 -43.75 -5.02
CA THR A 261 12.18 -42.87 -5.23
C THR A 261 11.80 -41.62 -6.04
N ARG A 262 10.63 -41.65 -6.69
CA ARG A 262 10.05 -40.52 -7.40
C ARG A 262 9.35 -39.60 -6.40
N PHE A 263 9.23 -38.33 -6.75
CA PHE A 263 8.49 -37.35 -5.95
C PHE A 263 7.00 -37.41 -6.30
N GLU A 264 6.33 -38.48 -5.85
CA GLU A 264 4.93 -38.79 -6.17
C GLU A 264 4.19 -39.34 -4.95
N ALA A 265 2.88 -39.11 -4.90
CA ALA A 265 1.96 -39.67 -3.92
C ALA A 265 0.53 -39.63 -4.49
N ASP A 266 -0.34 -40.57 -4.11
CA ASP A 266 -1.74 -40.64 -4.56
C ASP A 266 -1.91 -40.50 -6.09
N ASP A 267 -1.03 -41.17 -6.86
CA ASP A 267 -0.96 -41.10 -8.33
C ASP A 267 -0.71 -39.70 -8.93
N ILE A 268 -0.28 -38.75 -8.09
CA ILE A 268 0.13 -37.40 -8.51
C ILE A 268 1.66 -37.33 -8.47
N LYS A 269 2.26 -36.92 -9.59
CA LYS A 269 3.67 -36.52 -9.64
C LYS A 269 3.80 -35.05 -9.25
N PHE A 270 4.61 -34.77 -8.24
CA PHE A 270 4.82 -33.43 -7.70
C PHE A 270 6.09 -32.79 -8.27
N GLU A 271 6.13 -31.45 -8.24
CA GLU A 271 7.33 -30.67 -8.50
C GLU A 271 8.06 -30.40 -7.18
N GLU A 272 9.39 -30.50 -7.18
CA GLU A 272 10.17 -30.13 -5.99
C GLU A 272 10.09 -28.63 -5.72
N PRO A 273 9.92 -28.21 -4.45
CA PRO A 273 9.89 -26.80 -4.09
C PRO A 273 11.13 -26.05 -4.59
N ASN A 274 10.92 -25.06 -5.45
CA ASN A 274 11.95 -24.17 -5.94
C ASN A 274 11.52 -22.71 -5.82
N ASP A 275 12.46 -21.79 -5.92
CA ASP A 275 12.19 -20.36 -5.73
C ASP A 275 11.16 -19.80 -6.74
N ASN A 276 11.17 -20.31 -7.99
CA ASN A 276 10.26 -19.86 -9.05
C ASN A 276 8.82 -20.31 -8.82
N MET A 277 8.60 -21.45 -8.14
CA MET A 277 7.29 -21.96 -7.76
C MET A 277 6.50 -20.95 -6.92
N PHE A 278 7.21 -20.15 -6.12
CA PHE A 278 6.65 -19.14 -5.22
C PHE A 278 6.69 -17.72 -5.81
N ALA A 279 7.09 -17.57 -7.07
CA ALA A 279 7.25 -16.29 -7.74
C ALA A 279 5.98 -15.92 -8.53
N PHE A 280 5.09 -15.09 -7.98
CA PHE A 280 3.87 -14.66 -8.70
C PHE A 280 4.15 -13.67 -9.84
N ASN A 281 5.36 -13.11 -9.93
CA ASN A 281 5.80 -12.28 -11.04
C ASN A 281 6.35 -13.09 -12.23
N SER A 282 6.56 -14.40 -12.05
CA SER A 282 7.00 -15.35 -13.08
C SER A 282 5.86 -16.27 -13.49
N PRO A 283 5.71 -16.62 -14.79
CA PRO A 283 4.68 -17.58 -15.23
C PRO A 283 4.84 -18.98 -14.61
N LEU A 284 6.01 -19.30 -14.06
CA LEU A 284 6.28 -20.56 -13.39
C LEU A 284 5.49 -20.70 -12.08
N GLY A 285 5.42 -19.65 -11.27
CA GLY A 285 4.68 -19.65 -9.99
C GLY A 285 3.35 -18.91 -10.03
N ALA A 286 3.12 -18.04 -11.02
CA ALA A 286 1.91 -17.24 -11.14
C ALA A 286 0.67 -18.09 -11.44
N CYS A 287 -0.45 -17.74 -10.79
CA CYS A 287 -1.77 -18.27 -11.14
C CYS A 287 -2.05 -18.04 -12.64
N PRO A 288 -2.44 -19.07 -13.41
CA PRO A 288 -2.62 -18.95 -14.86
C PRO A 288 -3.79 -18.03 -15.23
N THR A 289 -4.81 -17.95 -14.37
CA THR A 289 -6.05 -17.22 -14.66
C THR A 289 -5.92 -15.71 -14.46
N CYS A 290 -5.16 -15.29 -13.45
CA CYS A 290 -4.90 -13.87 -13.19
C CYS A 290 -3.47 -13.45 -13.50
N GLU A 291 -2.62 -14.32 -14.05
CA GLU A 291 -1.21 -14.04 -14.36
C GLU A 291 -0.46 -13.35 -13.21
N GLY A 292 -0.73 -13.77 -11.97
CA GLY A 292 -0.11 -13.20 -10.76
C GLY A 292 -0.63 -11.84 -10.29
N PHE A 293 -1.67 -11.27 -10.90
CA PHE A 293 -2.29 -10.02 -10.43
C PHE A 293 -3.20 -10.22 -9.20
N GLY A 294 -3.71 -11.43 -8.98
CA GLY A 294 -4.68 -11.77 -7.91
C GLY A 294 -6.10 -11.27 -8.19
N GLN A 295 -6.28 -10.44 -9.22
CA GLN A 295 -7.57 -9.90 -9.66
C GLN A 295 -7.76 -10.13 -11.15
N VAL A 296 -9.01 -10.30 -11.57
CA VAL A 296 -9.40 -10.46 -12.97
C VAL A 296 -10.50 -9.49 -13.33
N MET A 297 -10.61 -9.13 -14.62
CA MET A 297 -11.78 -8.43 -15.12
C MET A 297 -12.94 -9.43 -15.21
N GLY A 298 -13.88 -9.30 -14.28
CA GLY A 298 -14.98 -10.26 -14.13
C GLY A 298 -16.25 -9.58 -13.68
N ILE A 299 -17.20 -10.38 -13.22
CA ILE A 299 -18.41 -9.87 -12.56
C ILE A 299 -18.02 -9.46 -11.15
N ASP A 300 -18.32 -8.22 -10.78
CA ASP A 300 -18.02 -7.70 -9.45
C ASP A 300 -19.20 -7.98 -8.51
N GLU A 301 -18.95 -8.76 -7.45
CA GLU A 301 -19.94 -9.11 -6.42
C GLU A 301 -20.60 -7.86 -5.83
N ARG A 302 -19.85 -6.77 -5.65
CA ARG A 302 -20.36 -5.51 -5.06
C ARG A 302 -21.30 -4.77 -6.00
N LEU A 303 -21.13 -4.94 -7.31
CA LEU A 303 -22.05 -4.37 -8.30
C LEU A 303 -23.32 -5.22 -8.42
N VAL A 304 -23.20 -6.54 -8.25
CA VAL A 304 -24.33 -7.47 -8.30
C VAL A 304 -25.17 -7.41 -7.02
N VAL A 305 -24.54 -7.29 -5.86
CA VAL A 305 -25.18 -7.19 -4.55
C VAL A 305 -24.72 -5.89 -3.87
N PRO A 306 -25.26 -4.73 -4.28
CA PRO A 306 -24.83 -3.42 -3.76
C PRO A 306 -25.28 -3.18 -2.32
N ASN A 307 -26.40 -3.79 -1.91
CA ASN A 307 -26.90 -3.72 -0.54
C ASN A 307 -27.04 -5.13 0.04
N SER A 308 -26.03 -5.55 0.78
CA SER A 308 -25.98 -6.86 1.43
C SER A 308 -26.85 -6.98 2.69
N THR A 309 -27.44 -5.88 3.17
CA THR A 309 -28.42 -5.92 4.28
C THR A 309 -29.77 -6.48 3.85
N LEU A 310 -30.04 -6.53 2.54
CA LEU A 310 -31.22 -7.15 1.99
C LEU A 310 -31.02 -8.67 1.87
N SER A 311 -32.10 -9.40 2.07
CA SER A 311 -32.18 -10.83 1.75
C SER A 311 -32.42 -11.09 0.26
N VAL A 312 -32.28 -12.35 -0.17
CA VAL A 312 -32.59 -12.74 -1.56
C VAL A 312 -34.07 -12.48 -1.87
N TYR A 313 -34.96 -12.69 -0.90
CA TYR A 313 -36.39 -12.40 -1.02
C TYR A 313 -36.68 -10.89 -1.18
N GLU A 314 -35.97 -10.03 -0.45
CA GLU A 314 -36.10 -8.58 -0.55
C GLU A 314 -35.41 -7.96 -1.78
N GLY A 315 -34.64 -8.77 -2.53
CA GLY A 315 -34.06 -8.36 -3.80
C GLY A 315 -32.63 -7.85 -3.68
N CYS A 316 -31.79 -8.51 -2.89
CA CYS A 316 -30.36 -8.16 -2.78
C CYS A 316 -29.59 -8.28 -4.11
N VAL A 317 -30.02 -9.14 -5.04
CA VAL A 317 -29.39 -9.35 -6.35
C VAL A 317 -29.88 -8.31 -7.37
N GLN A 318 -29.09 -7.26 -7.57
CA GLN A 318 -29.42 -6.10 -8.41
C GLN A 318 -29.69 -6.46 -9.87
N CYS A 319 -28.97 -7.44 -10.42
CA CYS A 319 -29.13 -7.83 -11.82
C CYS A 319 -30.47 -8.53 -12.12
N TRP A 320 -31.22 -8.96 -11.10
CA TRP A 320 -32.56 -9.54 -11.24
C TRP A 320 -33.68 -8.50 -11.10
N HIS A 321 -33.37 -7.21 -10.94
CA HIS A 321 -34.39 -6.16 -10.87
C HIS A 321 -35.02 -5.86 -12.23
N GLY A 322 -36.28 -5.39 -12.18
CA GLY A 322 -37.09 -5.03 -13.35
C GLY A 322 -38.14 -6.08 -13.71
N GLU A 323 -39.16 -5.68 -14.47
CA GLU A 323 -40.36 -6.49 -14.72
C GLU A 323 -40.07 -7.86 -15.36
N LYS A 324 -39.10 -7.91 -16.28
CA LYS A 324 -38.75 -9.16 -16.98
C LYS A 324 -37.73 -10.02 -16.25
N LEU A 325 -36.81 -9.41 -15.50
CA LEU A 325 -35.69 -10.13 -14.88
C LEU A 325 -36.03 -10.64 -13.47
N LYS A 326 -37.07 -10.09 -12.83
CA LYS A 326 -37.58 -10.54 -11.52
C LYS A 326 -38.00 -12.02 -11.48
N VAL A 327 -38.25 -12.62 -12.64
CA VAL A 327 -38.51 -14.06 -12.78
C VAL A 327 -37.36 -14.89 -12.21
N TRP A 328 -36.10 -14.47 -12.36
CA TRP A 328 -34.93 -15.17 -11.82
C TRP A 328 -34.96 -15.24 -10.29
N GLN A 329 -35.24 -14.11 -9.64
CA GLN A 329 -35.40 -14.04 -8.18
C GLN A 329 -36.52 -14.96 -7.68
N THR A 330 -37.67 -14.91 -8.36
CA THR A 330 -38.87 -15.66 -7.99
C THR A 330 -38.63 -17.17 -8.11
N GLU A 331 -38.01 -17.59 -9.21
CA GLU A 331 -37.69 -19.00 -9.46
C GLU A 331 -36.59 -19.51 -8.52
N PHE A 332 -35.57 -18.70 -8.23
CA PHE A 332 -34.55 -19.04 -7.23
C PHE A 332 -35.19 -19.32 -5.86
N CYS A 333 -36.04 -18.41 -5.38
CA CYS A 333 -36.72 -18.57 -4.09
C CYS A 333 -37.62 -19.83 -4.06
N ARG A 334 -38.23 -20.19 -5.19
CA ARG A 334 -39.05 -21.40 -5.31
C ARG A 334 -38.22 -22.67 -5.19
N ARG A 335 -37.06 -22.74 -5.86
CA ARG A 335 -36.17 -23.92 -5.86
C ARG A 335 -35.36 -24.06 -4.57
N ALA A 336 -34.98 -22.94 -3.97
CA ALA A 336 -34.27 -22.85 -2.69
C ALA A 336 -34.97 -23.59 -1.53
N ALA A 337 -36.30 -23.76 -1.60
CA ALA A 337 -37.06 -24.50 -0.59
C ALA A 337 -36.65 -25.98 -0.49
N VAL A 338 -36.18 -26.60 -1.58
CA VAL A 338 -35.77 -28.02 -1.62
C VAL A 338 -34.46 -28.24 -0.85
N ASP A 339 -33.52 -27.31 -1.02
CA ASP A 339 -32.18 -27.36 -0.39
C ASP A 339 -32.12 -26.62 0.96
N ASN A 340 -33.27 -26.15 1.47
CA ASN A 340 -33.39 -25.40 2.71
C ASN A 340 -32.50 -24.14 2.79
N PHE A 341 -32.35 -23.44 1.66
CA PHE A 341 -31.58 -22.20 1.59
C PHE A 341 -32.31 -21.04 2.29
N PRO A 342 -31.65 -20.23 3.15
CA PRO A 342 -32.31 -19.20 3.96
C PRO A 342 -32.60 -17.92 3.14
N VAL A 343 -33.70 -17.92 2.37
CA VAL A 343 -34.06 -16.81 1.46
C VAL A 343 -34.38 -15.46 2.13
N PHE A 344 -34.72 -15.46 3.42
CA PHE A 344 -35.02 -14.27 4.23
C PHE A 344 -33.82 -13.74 5.02
N LYS A 345 -32.71 -14.48 5.01
CA LYS A 345 -31.49 -14.08 5.72
C LYS A 345 -30.78 -13.00 4.88
N PRO A 346 -30.37 -11.87 5.48
CA PRO A 346 -29.56 -10.85 4.80
C PRO A 346 -28.31 -11.45 4.16
N TYR A 347 -27.93 -10.95 2.98
CA TYR A 347 -26.78 -11.47 2.24
C TYR A 347 -25.47 -11.48 3.03
N PHE A 348 -25.24 -10.49 3.89
CA PHE A 348 -24.03 -10.40 4.70
C PHE A 348 -23.93 -11.51 5.77
N GLU A 349 -25.06 -12.05 6.24
CA GLU A 349 -25.09 -13.14 7.23
C GLU A 349 -24.99 -14.52 6.58
N LEU A 350 -25.04 -14.61 5.25
CA LEU A 350 -24.87 -15.88 4.54
C LEU A 350 -23.44 -16.41 4.74
N THR A 351 -23.33 -17.70 5.04
CA THR A 351 -22.07 -18.44 5.06
C THR A 351 -21.46 -18.49 3.66
N ARG A 352 -20.17 -18.82 3.56
CA ARG A 352 -19.49 -18.91 2.26
C ARG A 352 -20.14 -19.96 1.35
N GLU A 353 -20.53 -21.10 1.92
CA GLU A 353 -21.27 -22.14 1.18
C GLU A 353 -22.62 -21.64 0.67
N GLU A 354 -23.38 -20.90 1.49
CA GLU A 354 -24.65 -20.30 1.07
C GLU A 354 -24.43 -19.25 -0.04
N LYS A 355 -23.39 -18.42 0.06
CA LYS A 355 -23.04 -17.48 -1.02
C LYS A 355 -22.69 -18.23 -2.31
N ASP A 356 -21.89 -19.28 -2.22
CA ASP A 356 -21.53 -20.11 -3.37
C ASP A 356 -22.77 -20.77 -4.00
N GLN A 357 -23.77 -21.15 -3.21
CA GLN A 357 -25.04 -21.67 -3.73
C GLN A 357 -25.83 -20.61 -4.52
N LEU A 358 -25.86 -19.36 -4.06
CA LEU A 358 -26.50 -18.26 -4.79
C LEU A 358 -25.76 -17.94 -6.10
N TRP A 359 -24.43 -17.97 -6.07
CA TRP A 359 -23.59 -17.63 -7.21
C TRP A 359 -23.53 -18.74 -8.26
N HIS A 360 -23.24 -19.97 -7.84
CA HIS A 360 -22.89 -21.10 -8.71
C HIS A 360 -24.01 -22.15 -8.85
N GLY A 361 -25.07 -22.05 -8.05
CA GLY A 361 -26.25 -22.92 -8.07
C GLY A 361 -26.43 -23.76 -6.81
N LEU A 362 -27.69 -24.14 -6.57
CA LEU A 362 -28.08 -24.93 -5.40
C LEU A 362 -27.50 -26.36 -5.45
N PRO A 363 -27.32 -27.04 -4.29
CA PRO A 363 -26.78 -28.39 -4.22
C PRO A 363 -27.55 -29.42 -5.05
N SER A 364 -28.89 -29.34 -5.07
CA SER A 364 -29.75 -30.17 -5.92
C SER A 364 -29.49 -30.01 -7.43
N GLU A 365 -28.97 -28.86 -7.86
CA GLU A 365 -28.71 -28.53 -9.26
C GLU A 365 -27.24 -28.72 -9.66
N ARG A 366 -26.38 -29.19 -8.75
CA ARG A 366 -24.92 -29.29 -8.98
C ARG A 366 -24.54 -30.24 -10.12
N LYS A 367 -25.40 -31.23 -10.43
CA LYS A 367 -25.25 -32.16 -11.57
C LYS A 367 -25.87 -31.65 -12.88
N ALA A 368 -26.68 -30.60 -12.84
CA ALA A 368 -27.29 -30.00 -14.03
C ALA A 368 -26.29 -29.10 -14.77
N LYS A 369 -26.50 -28.92 -16.09
CA LYS A 369 -25.73 -27.97 -16.90
C LYS A 369 -25.97 -26.54 -16.40
N LEU A 370 -24.98 -25.66 -16.51
CA LEU A 370 -25.07 -24.28 -16.01
C LEU A 370 -26.30 -23.52 -16.57
N SER A 371 -26.67 -23.77 -17.82
CA SER A 371 -27.84 -23.18 -18.48
C SER A 371 -29.19 -23.51 -17.82
N ASP A 372 -29.26 -24.63 -17.11
CA ASP A 372 -30.50 -25.14 -16.51
C ASP A 372 -30.63 -24.77 -15.02
N ARG A 373 -29.52 -24.27 -14.45
CA ARG A 373 -29.45 -23.78 -13.07
C ARG A 373 -30.07 -22.40 -12.96
N ILE A 374 -30.64 -22.11 -11.80
CA ILE A 374 -31.09 -20.75 -11.49
C ILE A 374 -30.12 -20.18 -10.46
N CYS A 375 -29.14 -19.40 -10.94
CA CYS A 375 -28.12 -18.76 -10.13
C CYS A 375 -27.55 -17.53 -10.85
N ILE A 376 -26.69 -16.77 -10.16
CA ILE A 376 -26.07 -15.54 -10.70
C ILE A 376 -25.19 -15.87 -11.91
N ASP A 377 -24.41 -16.95 -11.87
CA ASP A 377 -23.55 -17.35 -12.98
C ASP A 377 -24.36 -17.73 -14.22
N ALA A 378 -25.43 -18.51 -14.06
CA ALA A 378 -26.33 -18.88 -15.15
C ALA A 378 -26.99 -17.64 -15.79
N PHE A 379 -27.36 -16.65 -14.97
CA PHE A 379 -27.87 -15.37 -15.46
C PHE A 379 -26.82 -14.66 -16.33
N PHE A 380 -25.58 -14.53 -15.85
CA PHE A 380 -24.54 -13.85 -16.63
C PHE A 380 -24.07 -14.65 -17.84
N ASP A 381 -24.18 -15.98 -17.82
CA ASP A 381 -23.95 -16.83 -18.98
C ASP A 381 -24.99 -16.56 -20.08
N MET A 382 -26.28 -16.51 -19.71
CA MET A 382 -27.35 -16.08 -20.61
C MET A 382 -27.12 -14.67 -21.18
N VAL A 383 -26.65 -13.73 -20.35
CA VAL A 383 -26.30 -12.37 -20.82
C VAL A 383 -25.11 -12.42 -21.80
N LYS A 384 -24.11 -13.28 -21.57
CA LYS A 384 -22.95 -13.44 -22.45
C LYS A 384 -23.34 -14.02 -23.80
N GLU A 385 -24.18 -15.06 -23.83
CA GLU A 385 -24.68 -15.66 -25.07
C GLU A 385 -25.49 -14.65 -25.91
N ASN A 386 -26.20 -13.73 -25.24
CA ASN A 386 -27.03 -12.73 -25.90
C ASN A 386 -26.32 -11.39 -26.18
N GLN A 387 -24.99 -11.33 -26.09
CA GLN A 387 -24.20 -10.13 -26.34
C GLN A 387 -24.38 -9.53 -27.74
N TYR A 388 -24.89 -10.26 -28.73
CA TYR A 388 -25.20 -9.68 -30.03
C TYR A 388 -26.18 -8.49 -29.93
N LYS A 389 -27.08 -8.48 -28.92
CA LYS A 389 -27.98 -7.34 -28.63
C LYS A 389 -27.30 -6.30 -27.74
N ILE A 390 -27.39 -5.03 -28.13
CA ILE A 390 -26.76 -3.89 -27.43
C ILE A 390 -27.19 -3.80 -25.97
N GLN A 391 -28.48 -4.04 -25.64
CA GLN A 391 -28.95 -3.96 -24.26
C GLN A 391 -28.22 -4.92 -23.31
N TYR A 392 -27.84 -6.13 -23.76
CA TYR A 392 -27.11 -7.11 -22.94
C TYR A 392 -25.63 -6.75 -22.81
N ARG A 393 -25.04 -6.09 -23.82
CA ARG A 393 -23.67 -5.52 -23.68
C ARG A 393 -23.64 -4.43 -22.62
N VAL A 394 -24.62 -3.53 -22.65
CA VAL A 394 -24.74 -2.44 -21.66
C VAL A 394 -25.01 -3.02 -20.27
N LEU A 395 -25.90 -4.02 -20.17
CA LEU A 395 -26.19 -4.70 -18.91
C LEU A 395 -24.95 -5.38 -18.32
N LEU A 396 -24.20 -6.14 -19.12
CA LEU A 396 -22.97 -6.80 -18.68
C LEU A 396 -21.90 -5.78 -18.26
N SER A 397 -21.77 -4.67 -18.98
CA SER A 397 -20.81 -3.61 -18.66
C SER A 397 -21.06 -2.99 -17.28
N ARG A 398 -22.33 -2.87 -16.85
CA ARG A 398 -22.71 -2.31 -15.54
C ARG A 398 -22.25 -3.14 -14.35
N TYR A 399 -22.06 -4.45 -14.53
CA TYR A 399 -21.68 -5.38 -13.47
C TYR A 399 -20.25 -5.91 -13.62
N ARG A 400 -19.51 -5.45 -14.64
CA ARG A 400 -18.11 -5.81 -14.85
C ARG A 400 -17.18 -4.88 -14.09
N GLY A 401 -16.23 -5.45 -13.37
CA GLY A 401 -15.24 -4.74 -12.60
C GLY A 401 -13.98 -5.56 -12.37
N LYS A 402 -13.04 -5.00 -11.60
CA LYS A 402 -11.90 -5.75 -11.09
C LYS A 402 -12.39 -6.56 -9.89
N THR A 403 -12.48 -7.87 -10.06
CA THR A 403 -12.88 -8.80 -9.00
C THR A 403 -11.70 -9.67 -8.57
N LEU A 404 -11.82 -10.31 -7.41
CA LEU A 404 -10.83 -11.30 -6.97
C LEU A 404 -10.78 -12.45 -7.97
N CYS A 405 -9.58 -12.97 -8.23
CA CYS A 405 -9.44 -14.16 -9.08
C CYS A 405 -10.20 -15.33 -8.45
N PRO A 406 -11.07 -16.04 -9.19
CA PRO A 406 -11.83 -17.17 -8.64
C PRO A 406 -10.94 -18.36 -8.27
N ASP A 407 -9.80 -18.54 -8.94
CA ASP A 407 -8.97 -19.73 -8.74
C ASP A 407 -7.98 -19.57 -7.59
N CYS A 408 -7.26 -18.44 -7.53
CA CYS A 408 -6.31 -18.18 -6.44
C CYS A 408 -6.88 -17.34 -5.29
N HIS A 409 -8.12 -16.84 -5.42
CA HIS A 409 -8.77 -15.96 -4.44
C HIS A 409 -7.93 -14.75 -4.00
N GLY A 410 -7.10 -14.21 -4.89
CA GLY A 410 -6.21 -13.08 -4.59
C GLY A 410 -4.81 -13.45 -4.10
N ARG A 411 -4.48 -14.75 -3.95
CA ARG A 411 -3.16 -15.24 -3.50
C ARG A 411 -2.09 -15.25 -4.58
N ARG A 412 -2.47 -15.04 -5.85
CA ARG A 412 -1.59 -14.81 -7.01
C ARG A 412 -0.74 -16.00 -7.47
N LEU A 413 -0.63 -17.05 -6.67
CA LEU A 413 0.15 -18.26 -6.98
C LEU A 413 -0.73 -19.38 -7.54
N LYS A 414 -0.08 -20.37 -8.16
CA LYS A 414 -0.74 -21.63 -8.55
C LYS A 414 -1.09 -22.50 -7.33
N ASN A 415 -1.93 -23.50 -7.54
CA ASN A 415 -2.41 -24.39 -6.48
C ASN A 415 -1.29 -25.25 -5.91
N GLU A 416 -0.32 -25.63 -6.73
CA GLU A 416 0.84 -26.43 -6.33
C GLU A 416 1.61 -25.76 -5.18
N ALA A 417 1.68 -24.42 -5.17
CA ALA A 417 2.36 -23.67 -4.11
C ALA A 417 1.64 -23.77 -2.75
N THR A 418 0.36 -24.13 -2.72
CA THR A 418 -0.42 -24.33 -1.48
C THR A 418 -0.15 -25.68 -0.81
N TRP A 419 0.44 -26.62 -1.56
CA TRP A 419 0.79 -27.95 -1.07
C TRP A 419 2.08 -27.93 -0.27
N VAL A 420 2.95 -26.95 -0.51
CA VAL A 420 4.20 -26.78 0.24
C VAL A 420 3.95 -26.02 1.53
N LYS A 421 4.26 -26.63 2.67
CA LYS A 421 3.98 -26.10 4.00
C LYS A 421 5.22 -26.08 4.89
N ILE A 422 5.27 -25.07 5.77
CA ILE A 422 6.18 -24.99 6.91
C ILE A 422 5.30 -24.80 8.14
N GLY A 423 5.51 -25.57 9.21
CA GLY A 423 4.71 -25.45 10.44
C GLY A 423 3.19 -25.56 10.19
N GLY A 424 2.76 -26.34 9.20
CA GLY A 424 1.36 -26.52 8.82
C GLY A 424 0.73 -25.38 7.99
N LYS A 425 1.50 -24.37 7.57
CA LYS A 425 1.01 -23.22 6.77
C LYS A 425 1.70 -23.13 5.42
N ALA A 426 0.93 -22.83 4.37
CA ALA A 426 1.48 -22.52 3.05
C ALA A 426 1.91 -21.05 2.97
N ILE A 427 2.78 -20.71 2.01
CA ILE A 427 3.22 -19.32 1.82
C ILE A 427 2.03 -18.38 1.56
N THR A 428 1.01 -18.88 0.85
CA THR A 428 -0.23 -18.16 0.57
C THR A 428 -1.03 -17.82 1.82
N ASP A 429 -0.90 -18.63 2.88
CA ASP A 429 -1.56 -18.36 4.15
C ASP A 429 -0.83 -17.25 4.92
N LEU A 430 0.51 -17.28 4.90
CA LEU A 430 1.33 -16.30 5.61
C LEU A 430 1.16 -14.88 5.04
N VAL A 431 1.05 -14.74 3.71
CA VAL A 431 0.94 -13.41 3.09
C VAL A 431 -0.39 -12.71 3.34
N ASP A 432 -1.44 -13.47 3.68
CA ASP A 432 -2.77 -12.94 4.02
C ASP A 432 -2.94 -12.69 5.53
N MET A 433 -1.99 -13.14 6.38
CA MET A 433 -2.01 -12.81 7.81
C MET A 433 -1.63 -11.34 8.05
N PRO A 434 -2.24 -10.68 9.04
CA PRO A 434 -1.72 -9.42 9.57
C PRO A 434 -0.29 -9.61 10.07
N ILE A 435 0.59 -8.63 9.83
CA ILE A 435 2.01 -8.68 10.20
C ILE A 435 2.21 -8.97 11.70
N GLY A 436 1.33 -8.47 12.57
CA GLY A 436 1.35 -8.80 14.00
C GLY A 436 1.19 -10.30 14.27
N SER A 437 0.19 -10.93 13.67
CA SER A 437 -0.05 -12.38 13.78
C SER A 437 1.06 -13.18 13.09
N LEU A 438 1.62 -12.67 12.00
CA LEU A 438 2.75 -13.27 11.30
C LEU A 438 3.99 -13.32 12.20
N LYS A 439 4.26 -12.26 12.97
CA LYS A 439 5.35 -12.23 13.96
C LYS A 439 5.16 -13.30 15.03
N GLU A 440 3.96 -13.39 15.61
CA GLU A 440 3.63 -14.41 16.62
C GLU A 440 3.82 -15.84 16.07
N TRP A 441 3.48 -16.06 14.80
CA TRP A 441 3.70 -17.35 14.14
C TRP A 441 5.20 -17.67 14.00
N PHE A 442 6.03 -16.71 13.57
CA PHE A 442 7.49 -16.91 13.48
C PHE A 442 8.14 -17.15 14.84
N ASP A 443 7.67 -16.48 15.90
CA ASP A 443 8.19 -16.65 17.26
C ASP A 443 7.85 -18.01 17.88
N THR A 444 6.73 -18.60 17.48
CA THR A 444 6.25 -19.89 17.98
C THR A 444 6.62 -21.08 17.08
N LEU A 445 7.21 -20.81 15.91
CA LEU A 445 7.56 -21.82 14.93
C LEU A 445 8.63 -22.78 15.46
N LYS A 446 8.27 -24.08 15.54
CA LYS A 446 9.19 -25.14 15.91
C LYS A 446 9.73 -25.81 14.65
N LEU A 447 11.03 -25.65 14.43
CA LEU A 447 11.78 -26.28 13.35
C LEU A 447 12.69 -27.38 13.90
N THR A 448 12.98 -28.40 13.09
CA THR A 448 14.00 -29.41 13.40
C THR A 448 15.40 -28.81 13.42
N GLU A 449 16.38 -29.48 14.03
CA GLU A 449 17.76 -28.97 14.13
C GLU A 449 18.39 -28.70 12.75
N GLN A 450 18.12 -29.57 11.77
CA GLN A 450 18.59 -29.39 10.39
C GLN A 450 17.94 -28.17 9.73
N GLU A 451 16.61 -28.03 9.82
CA GLU A 451 15.88 -26.89 9.26
C GLU A 451 16.33 -25.58 9.90
N GLN A 452 16.57 -25.55 11.22
CA GLN A 452 17.10 -24.37 11.91
C GLN A 452 18.47 -23.97 11.37
N LYS A 453 19.36 -24.94 11.15
CA LYS A 453 20.71 -24.67 10.64
C LYS A 453 20.68 -24.10 9.22
N VAL A 454 19.83 -24.64 8.34
CA VAL A 454 19.69 -24.18 6.95
C VAL A 454 19.00 -22.81 6.88
N SER A 455 17.95 -22.60 7.69
CA SER A 455 17.13 -21.39 7.64
C SER A 455 17.65 -20.25 8.51
N LYS A 456 18.65 -20.45 9.38
CA LYS A 456 19.13 -19.48 10.38
C LYS A 456 19.23 -18.03 9.87
N ARG A 457 19.92 -17.82 8.74
CA ARG A 457 20.08 -16.46 8.17
C ARG A 457 18.78 -15.89 7.64
N LEU A 458 17.99 -16.70 6.93
CA LEU A 458 16.68 -16.29 6.40
C LEU A 458 15.72 -15.92 7.53
N MET A 459 15.69 -16.70 8.61
CA MET A 459 14.85 -16.46 9.77
C MET A 459 15.19 -15.14 10.46
N ILE A 460 16.49 -14.81 10.59
CA ILE A 460 16.93 -13.52 11.14
C ILE A 460 16.44 -12.37 10.25
N GLU A 461 16.68 -12.43 8.94
CA GLU A 461 16.26 -11.38 8.01
C GLU A 461 14.74 -11.17 7.98
N ILE A 462 13.97 -12.26 7.93
CA ILE A 462 12.51 -12.21 7.91
C ILE A 462 11.98 -11.63 9.22
N THR A 463 12.46 -12.12 10.36
CA THR A 463 11.98 -11.70 11.68
C THR A 463 12.33 -10.23 11.95
N ASN A 464 13.54 -9.79 11.58
CA ASN A 464 13.96 -8.40 11.73
C ASN A 464 13.10 -7.46 10.88
N ARG A 465 12.85 -7.80 9.60
CA ARG A 465 12.03 -6.98 8.72
C ARG A 465 10.56 -6.92 9.15
N ILE A 466 10.02 -8.03 9.64
CA ILE A 466 8.69 -8.06 10.27
C ILE A 466 8.67 -7.16 11.52
N GLN A 467 9.71 -7.22 12.36
CA GLN A 467 9.84 -6.40 13.55
C GLN A 467 9.87 -4.90 13.19
N PHE A 468 10.69 -4.51 12.21
CA PHE A 468 10.73 -3.12 11.73
C PHE A 468 9.34 -2.62 11.28
N LEU A 469 8.56 -3.45 10.58
CA LEU A 469 7.18 -3.09 10.21
C LEU A 469 6.27 -2.88 11.43
N LEU A 470 6.48 -3.64 12.51
CA LEU A 470 5.76 -3.44 13.77
C LEU A 470 6.21 -2.16 14.49
N ASP A 471 7.50 -1.87 14.48
CA ASP A 471 8.09 -0.70 15.12
C ASP A 471 7.58 0.58 14.46
N VAL A 472 7.45 0.60 13.13
CA VAL A 472 6.81 1.72 12.41
C VAL A 472 5.26 1.68 12.44
N GLY A 473 4.64 0.78 13.21
CA GLY A 473 3.20 0.76 13.44
C GLY A 473 2.35 0.17 12.30
N LEU A 474 2.94 -0.60 11.39
CA LEU A 474 2.25 -1.22 10.24
C LEU A 474 1.78 -2.67 10.49
N GLY A 475 1.71 -3.09 11.76
CA GLY A 475 1.34 -4.46 12.14
C GLY A 475 -0.04 -4.94 11.69
N TYR A 476 -0.93 -4.01 11.30
CA TYR A 476 -2.28 -4.32 10.82
C TYR A 476 -2.34 -4.67 9.33
N LEU A 477 -1.28 -4.37 8.56
CA LEU A 477 -1.23 -4.68 7.14
C LEU A 477 -0.93 -6.17 6.91
N THR A 478 -1.28 -6.66 5.74
CA THR A 478 -0.89 -7.99 5.24
C THR A 478 0.20 -7.85 4.19
N LEU A 479 1.04 -8.86 4.01
CA LEU A 479 2.08 -8.81 2.98
C LEU A 479 1.51 -8.79 1.56
N ASN A 480 0.31 -9.36 1.36
CA ASN A 480 -0.38 -9.39 0.06
C ASN A 480 -1.11 -8.07 -0.28
N ARG A 481 -1.13 -7.10 0.64
CA ARG A 481 -1.72 -5.77 0.40
C ARG A 481 -1.02 -5.09 -0.79
N GLN A 482 -1.82 -4.62 -1.76
CA GLN A 482 -1.29 -3.97 -2.96
C GLN A 482 -0.68 -2.60 -2.62
N SER A 483 0.52 -2.32 -3.15
CA SER A 483 1.27 -1.11 -2.81
C SER A 483 0.57 0.18 -3.27
N ASN A 484 -0.24 0.12 -4.32
CA ASN A 484 -1.02 1.27 -4.82
C ASN A 484 -2.25 1.62 -3.96
N THR A 485 -2.60 0.77 -2.98
CA THR A 485 -3.72 1.00 -2.05
C THR A 485 -3.27 1.58 -0.70
N LEU A 486 -1.96 1.79 -0.55
CA LEU A 486 -1.36 2.39 0.63
C LEU A 486 -1.53 3.91 0.59
N SER A 487 -1.71 4.50 1.77
CA SER A 487 -1.58 5.95 1.98
C SER A 487 -0.12 6.41 1.79
N GLY A 488 0.09 7.72 1.65
CA GLY A 488 1.43 8.31 1.57
C GLY A 488 2.29 7.94 2.78
N GLY A 489 1.75 8.10 3.99
CA GLY A 489 2.43 7.73 5.24
C GLY A 489 2.74 6.23 5.36
N GLU A 490 1.81 5.33 4.97
CA GLU A 490 2.08 3.88 4.95
C GLU A 490 3.21 3.53 3.97
N SER A 491 3.18 4.11 2.75
CA SER A 491 4.23 3.92 1.74
C SER A 491 5.59 4.40 2.27
N GLN A 492 5.63 5.57 2.91
CA GLN A 492 6.84 6.13 3.48
C GLN A 492 7.44 5.24 4.58
N ARG A 493 6.59 4.75 5.50
CA ARG A 493 7.01 3.85 6.59
C ARG A 493 7.50 2.49 6.08
N ILE A 494 6.92 1.99 5.00
CA ILE A 494 7.44 0.80 4.31
C ILE A 494 8.85 1.06 3.76
N ASN A 495 9.08 2.21 3.10
CA ASN A 495 10.41 2.56 2.59
C ASN A 495 11.45 2.74 3.70
N LEU A 496 11.03 3.31 4.84
CA LEU A 496 11.86 3.40 6.04
C LEU A 496 12.26 2.01 6.54
N THR A 497 11.32 1.07 6.54
CA THR A 497 11.57 -0.34 6.91
C THR A 497 12.56 -1.01 5.94
N THR A 498 12.39 -0.82 4.63
CA THR A 498 13.33 -1.34 3.63
C THR A 498 14.73 -0.75 3.81
N SER A 499 14.81 0.54 4.17
CA SER A 499 16.07 1.22 4.45
C SER A 499 16.77 0.68 5.68
N LEU A 500 16.05 0.41 6.77
CA LEU A 500 16.58 -0.26 7.97
C LEU A 500 17.12 -1.66 7.65
N GLY A 501 16.40 -2.42 6.82
CA GLY A 501 16.82 -3.77 6.40
C GLY A 501 18.11 -3.80 5.58
N SER A 502 18.50 -2.69 4.93
CA SER A 502 19.66 -2.63 4.03
C SER A 502 21.03 -2.61 4.73
N SER A 503 21.07 -2.45 6.07
CA SER A 503 22.29 -2.45 6.90
C SER A 503 23.40 -1.51 6.40
N LEU A 504 23.04 -0.38 5.78
CA LEU A 504 24.00 0.61 5.31
C LEU A 504 24.58 1.42 6.48
N VAL A 505 25.88 1.72 6.43
CA VAL A 505 26.63 2.51 7.41
C VAL A 505 27.31 3.68 6.69
N GLY A 506 27.34 4.86 7.31
CA GLY A 506 27.99 6.04 6.76
C GLY A 506 27.20 6.74 5.66
N SER A 507 25.90 6.48 5.55
CA SER A 507 24.99 7.14 4.60
C SER A 507 24.30 8.35 5.23
N LEU A 508 23.81 9.26 4.37
CA LEU A 508 22.93 10.37 4.76
C LEU A 508 21.49 10.02 4.39
N TYR A 509 20.65 9.81 5.40
CA TYR A 509 19.21 9.63 5.21
C TYR A 509 18.51 10.98 5.33
N ILE A 510 17.68 11.32 4.34
CA ILE A 510 16.90 12.56 4.31
C ILE A 510 15.43 12.19 4.25
N LEU A 511 14.67 12.52 5.30
CA LEU A 511 13.27 12.13 5.46
C LEU A 511 12.36 13.36 5.40
N ASP A 512 11.25 13.23 4.66
CA ASP A 512 10.25 14.30 4.47
C ASP A 512 9.02 14.07 5.35
N GLU A 513 8.99 14.67 6.54
CA GLU A 513 7.87 14.59 7.50
C GLU A 513 7.38 13.16 7.78
N PRO A 514 8.25 12.27 8.33
CA PRO A 514 7.89 10.88 8.58
C PRO A 514 6.75 10.68 9.60
N SER A 515 6.36 11.72 10.35
CA SER A 515 5.22 11.69 11.28
C SER A 515 3.84 11.73 10.61
N ILE A 516 3.76 11.92 9.29
CA ILE A 516 2.46 12.08 8.61
C ILE A 516 1.54 10.86 8.77
N GLY A 517 0.28 11.15 9.07
CA GLY A 517 -0.76 10.15 9.32
C GLY A 517 -0.45 9.22 10.50
N LEU A 518 0.48 9.62 11.39
CA LEU A 518 0.72 8.96 12.66
C LEU A 518 -0.06 9.65 13.77
N HIS A 519 -0.59 8.83 14.67
CA HIS A 519 -1.12 9.30 15.94
C HIS A 519 0.06 9.50 16.91
N SER A 520 -0.02 10.44 17.85
CA SER A 520 1.07 10.77 18.78
C SER A 520 1.69 9.55 19.48
N ARG A 521 0.86 8.57 19.87
CA ARG A 521 1.33 7.24 20.36
C ARG A 521 2.39 6.57 19.49
N ASP A 522 2.22 6.63 18.16
CA ASP A 522 3.08 5.94 17.20
C ASP A 522 4.30 6.80 16.83
N THR A 523 4.26 8.12 17.07
CA THR A 523 5.39 9.05 16.91
C THR A 523 6.57 8.66 17.79
N ASP A 524 6.32 8.28 19.05
CA ASP A 524 7.36 7.77 19.97
C ASP A 524 8.14 6.58 19.37
N ARG A 525 7.43 5.67 18.69
CA ARG A 525 8.06 4.50 18.06
C ARG A 525 8.90 4.89 16.86
N LEU A 526 8.40 5.83 16.05
CA LEU A 526 9.16 6.38 14.93
C LEU A 526 10.46 7.05 15.42
N ILE A 527 10.41 7.82 16.50
CA ILE A 527 11.61 8.43 17.11
C ILE A 527 12.63 7.37 17.49
N HIS A 528 12.19 6.25 18.06
CA HIS A 528 13.08 5.13 18.39
C HIS A 528 13.77 4.58 17.15
N VAL A 529 13.02 4.32 16.07
CA VAL A 529 13.53 3.84 14.79
C VAL A 529 14.54 4.82 14.16
N LEU A 530 14.28 6.13 14.22
CA LEU A 530 15.22 7.15 13.72
C LEU A 530 16.54 7.15 14.50
N LYS A 531 16.47 6.94 15.82
CA LYS A 531 17.67 6.81 16.67
C LYS A 531 18.43 5.52 16.42
N GLU A 532 17.76 4.43 16.08
CA GLU A 532 18.43 3.19 15.65
C GLU A 532 19.18 3.38 14.33
N LEU A 533 18.56 4.02 13.32
CA LEU A 533 19.24 4.37 12.07
C LEU A 533 20.49 5.21 12.31
N GLN A 534 20.40 6.18 13.22
CA GLN A 534 21.53 6.99 13.64
C GLN A 534 22.61 6.13 14.33
N ALA A 535 22.23 5.27 15.28
CA ALA A 535 23.15 4.47 16.10
C ALA A 535 23.98 3.48 15.28
N ILE A 536 23.50 3.07 14.11
CA ILE A 536 24.24 2.24 13.13
C ILE A 536 25.46 2.99 12.53
N GLY A 537 25.53 4.32 12.69
CA GLY A 537 26.59 5.17 12.14
C GLY A 537 26.15 5.95 10.91
N ASN A 538 24.85 6.23 10.78
CA ASN A 538 24.31 7.07 9.71
C ASN A 538 24.00 8.48 10.21
N THR A 539 23.97 9.44 9.29
CA THR A 539 23.47 10.79 9.57
C THR A 539 22.02 10.84 9.12
N VAL A 540 21.12 11.26 10.01
CA VAL A 540 19.66 11.28 9.73
C VAL A 540 19.22 12.74 9.75
N VAL A 541 18.82 13.27 8.60
CA VAL A 541 18.25 14.61 8.45
C VAL A 541 16.77 14.49 8.21
N VAL A 542 15.96 15.08 9.08
CA VAL A 542 14.50 15.00 9.03
C VAL A 542 13.93 16.40 8.83
N VAL A 543 13.12 16.61 7.80
CA VAL A 543 12.29 17.81 7.68
C VAL A 543 11.01 17.57 8.48
N GLU A 544 10.80 18.30 9.56
CA GLU A 544 9.67 18.05 10.48
C GLU A 544 9.10 19.31 11.13
N HIS A 545 7.86 19.15 11.56
CA HIS A 545 7.08 20.12 12.32
C HIS A 545 6.53 19.54 13.62
N ASP A 546 6.61 18.23 13.81
CA ASP A 546 6.17 17.57 15.03
C ASP A 546 7.04 17.95 16.23
N GLU A 547 6.38 18.30 17.34
CA GLU A 547 7.03 18.77 18.56
C GLU A 547 7.89 17.68 19.21
N GLU A 548 7.40 16.44 19.26
CA GLU A 548 8.08 15.32 19.92
C GLU A 548 9.36 14.95 19.15
N ILE A 549 9.31 14.93 17.82
CA ILE A 549 10.49 14.68 16.98
C ILE A 549 11.53 15.80 17.11
N ILE A 550 11.11 17.07 17.05
CA ILE A 550 12.03 18.20 17.22
C ILE A 550 12.74 18.13 18.57
N ARG A 551 12.01 17.82 19.65
CA ARG A 551 12.58 17.68 21.00
C ARG A 551 13.51 16.48 21.14
N ALA A 552 13.30 15.41 20.38
CA ALA A 552 14.10 14.20 20.46
C ALA A 552 15.40 14.24 19.65
N ALA A 553 15.57 15.23 18.76
CA ALA A 553 16.72 15.40 17.89
C ALA A 553 17.97 15.87 18.64
N ASP A 554 19.15 15.61 18.06
CA ASP A 554 20.42 16.09 18.59
C ASP A 554 20.69 17.54 18.20
N HIS A 555 20.26 17.94 17.00
CA HIS A 555 20.56 19.23 16.39
C HIS A 555 19.34 19.76 15.63
N LEU A 556 19.06 21.05 15.77
CA LEU A 556 17.96 21.76 15.12
C LEU A 556 18.48 22.86 14.21
N ILE A 557 17.98 22.87 12.98
CA ILE A 557 18.19 23.93 12.00
C ILE A 557 16.81 24.51 11.69
N ASP A 558 16.57 25.75 12.10
CA ASP A 558 15.32 26.45 11.79
C ASP A 558 15.54 27.38 10.59
N VAL A 559 14.77 27.14 9.53
CA VAL A 559 14.82 27.91 8.29
C VAL A 559 13.65 28.89 8.26
N GLY A 560 13.94 30.19 8.14
CA GLY A 560 12.93 31.23 8.28
C GLY A 560 13.50 32.65 8.12
N PRO A 561 12.86 33.68 8.68
CA PRO A 561 11.71 33.61 9.58
C PRO A 561 10.37 33.26 8.91
N ASP A 562 10.13 33.74 7.69
CA ASP A 562 8.85 33.56 6.99
C ASP A 562 9.00 32.74 5.69
N ALA A 563 7.99 32.75 4.83
CA ALA A 563 7.96 31.98 3.58
C ALA A 563 8.47 32.77 2.37
N GLY A 564 8.89 32.06 1.32
CA GLY A 564 9.28 32.65 0.03
C GLY A 564 10.48 33.59 0.18
N ARG A 565 10.38 34.79 -0.40
CA ARG A 565 11.42 35.84 -0.34
C ARG A 565 11.83 36.23 1.08
N LEU A 566 10.89 36.17 2.03
CA LEU A 566 11.13 36.57 3.41
C LEU A 566 11.73 35.42 4.25
N GLY A 567 11.82 34.23 3.67
CA GLY A 567 12.49 33.07 4.26
C GLY A 567 13.91 32.90 3.73
N GLY A 568 14.32 31.63 3.66
CA GLY A 568 15.58 31.20 3.07
C GLY A 568 16.81 31.55 3.89
N ARG A 569 16.65 31.98 5.16
CA ARG A 569 17.75 32.23 6.08
C ARG A 569 17.73 31.22 7.21
N ILE A 570 18.89 30.97 7.81
CA ILE A 570 18.99 30.17 9.01
C ILE A 570 18.74 31.09 10.20
N VAL A 571 17.63 30.87 10.90
CA VAL A 571 17.26 31.67 12.09
C VAL A 571 17.69 31.00 13.38
N TYR A 572 17.94 29.69 13.36
CA TYR A 572 18.54 28.94 14.46
C TYR A 572 19.38 27.78 13.89
N ASP A 573 20.57 27.56 14.45
CA ASP A 573 21.45 26.44 14.14
C ASP A 573 22.19 26.05 15.43
N GLY A 574 21.86 24.88 15.98
CA GLY A 574 22.39 24.47 17.27
C GLY A 574 21.82 23.17 17.80
N ALA A 575 22.40 22.68 18.89
CA ALA A 575 21.83 21.58 19.65
C ALA A 575 20.44 21.95 20.16
N VAL A 576 19.48 21.02 20.11
CA VAL A 576 18.10 21.28 20.54
C VAL A 576 18.10 21.82 21.98
N PRO A 577 17.52 23.01 22.23
CA PRO A 577 17.59 23.61 23.55
C PRO A 577 16.71 22.82 24.54
N VAL A 578 17.29 22.44 25.67
CA VAL A 578 16.51 21.93 26.82
C VAL A 578 15.83 23.12 27.47
N ILE A 579 14.54 23.32 27.24
CA ILE A 579 13.82 24.53 27.69
C ILE A 579 13.48 24.42 29.17
N ASP A 580 13.89 25.41 29.95
CA ASP A 580 13.52 25.59 31.35
C ASP A 580 13.10 27.06 31.62
N ASP A 581 12.49 27.31 32.79
CA ASP A 581 12.01 28.65 33.15
C ASP A 581 13.11 29.74 33.15
N LYS A 582 14.37 29.34 33.28
CA LYS A 582 15.52 30.26 33.37
C LYS A 582 16.04 30.65 31.99
N ASN A 583 16.05 29.72 31.03
CA ASN A 583 16.60 29.93 29.70
C ASN A 583 15.56 30.38 28.66
N LYS A 584 14.26 30.18 28.92
CA LYS A 584 13.16 30.60 28.04
C LYS A 584 13.26 32.07 27.64
N ALA A 585 13.47 32.96 28.62
CA ALA A 585 13.61 34.39 28.36
C ALA A 585 14.88 34.74 27.55
N GLN A 586 15.95 33.97 27.72
CA GLN A 586 17.19 34.15 26.97
C GLN A 586 17.04 33.69 25.52
N LEU A 587 16.51 32.49 25.29
CA LEU A 587 16.28 31.94 23.95
C LEU A 587 15.38 32.86 23.10
N LEU A 588 14.32 33.40 23.69
CA LEU A 588 13.42 34.34 23.01
C LEU A 588 14.09 35.68 22.68
N LYS A 589 15.08 36.09 23.47
CA LYS A 589 15.85 37.32 23.23
C LYS A 589 16.93 37.13 22.18
N ASP A 590 17.59 35.97 22.18
CA ASP A 590 18.68 35.63 21.27
C ASP A 590 18.13 35.26 19.88
N PHE A 591 16.95 34.61 19.82
CA PHE A 591 16.31 34.15 18.59
C PHE A 591 14.86 34.65 18.44
N PRO A 592 14.61 35.98 18.41
CA PRO A 592 13.27 36.55 18.36
C PRO A 592 12.56 36.33 17.01
N GLU A 593 13.30 35.99 15.97
CA GLU A 593 12.78 35.73 14.62
C GLU A 593 12.34 34.27 14.40
N SER A 594 12.76 33.34 15.27
CA SER A 594 12.39 31.93 15.16
C SER A 594 10.96 31.70 15.67
N HIS A 595 10.04 31.37 14.76
CA HIS A 595 8.70 30.92 15.15
C HIS A 595 8.80 29.58 15.89
N THR A 596 9.65 28.66 15.44
CA THR A 596 9.83 27.34 16.06
C THR A 596 10.19 27.46 17.54
N ILE A 597 11.18 28.29 17.90
CA ILE A 597 11.57 28.52 19.30
C ILE A 597 10.42 29.17 20.10
N LYS A 598 9.63 30.07 19.51
CA LYS A 598 8.47 30.66 20.20
C LYS A 598 7.40 29.63 20.55
N TYR A 599 7.12 28.67 19.66
CA TYR A 599 6.17 27.59 19.95
C TYR A 599 6.76 26.57 20.93
N LEU A 600 8.02 26.16 20.77
CA LEU A 600 8.67 25.22 21.70
C LEU A 600 8.78 25.75 23.12
N THR A 601 8.96 27.08 23.26
CA THR A 601 8.98 27.77 24.53
C THR A 601 7.59 28.17 25.01
N GLU A 602 6.51 27.88 24.28
CA GLU A 602 5.13 28.30 24.62
C GLU A 602 4.93 29.83 24.72
N ALA A 603 5.83 30.63 24.14
CA ALA A 603 5.62 32.06 24.00
C ALA A 603 4.52 32.38 22.96
N GLU A 604 4.41 31.55 21.93
CA GLU A 604 3.26 31.47 21.03
C GLU A 604 2.57 30.11 21.18
N THR A 605 1.24 30.12 21.20
CA THR A 605 0.41 28.90 21.22
C THR A 605 -0.83 29.08 20.34
N ILE A 606 -1.41 27.97 19.90
CA ILE A 606 -2.76 27.97 19.32
C ILE A 606 -3.75 27.87 20.48
N ALA A 607 -4.50 28.95 20.71
CA ALA A 607 -5.42 29.05 21.82
C ALA A 607 -6.61 28.11 21.64
N VAL A 608 -7.00 27.44 22.73
CA VAL A 608 -8.24 26.66 22.79
C VAL A 608 -9.43 27.64 22.69
N PRO A 609 -10.45 27.35 21.86
CA PRO A 609 -11.64 28.19 21.78
C PRO A 609 -12.33 28.34 23.14
N MET A 610 -12.65 29.57 23.55
CA MET A 610 -13.33 29.83 24.84
C MET A 610 -14.73 29.21 24.93
N SER A 611 -15.39 29.04 23.78
CA SER A 611 -16.70 28.40 23.66
C SER A 611 -16.77 27.63 22.35
N ARG A 612 -17.36 26.44 22.38
CA ARG A 612 -17.60 25.62 21.18
C ARG A 612 -18.93 25.97 20.53
N ARG A 613 -19.01 25.83 19.20
CA ARG A 613 -20.20 26.22 18.44
C ARG A 613 -21.37 25.27 18.75
N PRO A 614 -22.56 25.79 19.10
CA PRO A 614 -23.75 24.95 19.26
C PRO A 614 -24.26 24.50 17.89
N TRP A 615 -24.85 23.30 17.84
CA TRP A 615 -25.42 22.72 16.64
C TRP A 615 -26.77 22.05 16.92
N ASN A 616 -27.65 22.05 15.92
CA ASN A 616 -28.97 21.43 15.97
C ASN A 616 -29.28 20.54 14.75
N LEU A 617 -28.49 20.66 13.68
CA LEU A 617 -28.59 19.85 12.47
C LEU A 617 -27.48 18.80 12.44
N PHE A 618 -27.76 17.62 11.90
CA PHE A 618 -26.77 16.54 11.82
C PHE A 618 -27.04 15.55 10.69
N ILE A 619 -25.99 14.82 10.30
CA ILE A 619 -26.07 13.63 9.46
C ILE A 619 -25.74 12.43 10.32
N GLU A 620 -26.49 11.36 10.16
CA GLU A 620 -26.25 10.11 10.86
C GLU A 620 -26.08 8.98 9.85
N ILE A 621 -24.93 8.32 9.90
CA ILE A 621 -24.65 7.13 9.11
C ILE A 621 -24.61 5.92 10.04
N LYS A 622 -25.37 4.87 9.70
CA LYS A 622 -25.52 3.68 10.56
C LYS A 622 -24.98 2.43 9.91
N GLY A 623 -24.44 1.54 10.74
CA GLY A 623 -24.05 0.19 10.38
C GLY A 623 -22.94 0.12 9.34
N CYS A 624 -21.94 1.00 9.40
CA CYS A 624 -20.82 0.97 8.45
C CYS A 624 -19.95 -0.28 8.63
N ARG A 625 -19.74 -1.05 7.55
CA ARG A 625 -19.06 -2.36 7.55
C ARG A 625 -17.92 -2.46 6.51
N MET A 626 -17.47 -1.34 5.96
CA MET A 626 -16.37 -1.34 5.00
C MET A 626 -15.02 -1.72 5.65
N ASN A 627 -14.29 -2.66 5.05
CA ASN A 627 -12.99 -3.16 5.52
C ASN A 627 -13.03 -3.67 6.96
N ASN A 628 -12.42 -2.95 7.91
CA ASN A 628 -12.35 -3.33 9.32
C ASN A 628 -13.43 -2.67 10.19
N LEU A 629 -14.35 -1.86 9.62
CA LEU A 629 -15.46 -1.25 10.37
C LEU A 629 -16.44 -2.31 10.87
N LYS A 630 -16.85 -2.22 12.14
CA LYS A 630 -17.66 -3.25 12.83
C LYS A 630 -19.10 -2.83 13.04
N GLY A 631 -19.78 -2.39 11.97
CA GLY A 631 -21.14 -1.87 12.05
C GLY A 631 -21.21 -0.55 12.79
N LEU A 632 -20.26 0.35 12.51
CA LEU A 632 -20.10 1.62 13.22
C LEU A 632 -21.25 2.59 12.87
N ASP A 633 -21.83 3.20 13.91
CA ASP A 633 -22.78 4.31 13.79
C ASP A 633 -22.07 5.63 14.12
N ALA A 634 -22.23 6.64 13.27
CA ALA A 634 -21.61 7.95 13.46
C ALA A 634 -22.61 9.09 13.22
N LYS A 635 -22.66 10.02 14.16
CA LYS A 635 -23.42 11.28 14.08
C LYS A 635 -22.46 12.43 13.81
N ILE A 636 -22.68 13.16 12.72
CA ILE A 636 -21.85 14.26 12.23
C ILE A 636 -22.67 15.55 12.29
N PRO A 637 -22.37 16.44 13.26
CA PRO A 637 -22.98 17.77 13.32
C PRO A 637 -22.74 18.61 12.06
N LEU A 638 -23.72 19.43 11.69
CA LEU A 638 -23.59 20.41 10.61
C LEU A 638 -23.33 21.81 11.17
N ASN A 639 -22.78 22.69 10.31
CA ASN A 639 -22.42 24.09 10.56
C ASN A 639 -21.37 24.30 11.66
N VAL A 640 -20.57 23.27 11.93
CA VAL A 640 -19.49 23.29 12.91
C VAL A 640 -18.26 22.55 12.38
N MET A 641 -17.13 22.64 13.09
CA MET A 641 -15.94 21.86 12.78
C MET A 641 -15.99 20.50 13.49
N THR A 642 -16.19 19.43 12.73
CA THR A 642 -16.12 18.05 13.23
C THR A 642 -14.79 17.42 12.86
N VAL A 643 -14.08 16.84 13.83
CA VAL A 643 -12.80 16.14 13.60
C VAL A 643 -12.97 14.64 13.81
N VAL A 644 -12.58 13.84 12.82
CA VAL A 644 -12.52 12.39 12.89
C VAL A 644 -11.08 11.98 13.20
N THR A 645 -10.88 11.35 14.34
CA THR A 645 -9.56 11.02 14.86
C THR A 645 -9.46 9.55 15.26
N GLY A 646 -8.29 9.15 15.77
CA GLY A 646 -7.96 7.78 16.14
C GLY A 646 -6.71 7.26 15.42
N VAL A 647 -6.18 6.12 15.86
CA VAL A 647 -4.88 5.60 15.40
C VAL A 647 -4.84 5.24 13.91
N SER A 648 -3.63 5.09 13.36
CA SER A 648 -3.48 4.66 11.95
C SER A 648 -4.10 3.27 11.75
N GLY A 649 -4.80 3.08 10.63
CA GLY A 649 -5.54 1.83 10.35
C GLY A 649 -6.83 1.62 11.17
N SER A 650 -7.30 2.57 11.99
CA SER A 650 -8.52 2.40 12.81
C SER A 650 -9.83 2.34 12.02
N GLY A 651 -9.84 2.81 10.77
CA GLY A 651 -11.01 2.83 9.87
C GLY A 651 -11.51 4.21 9.46
N LYS A 652 -10.82 5.31 9.83
CA LYS A 652 -11.20 6.71 9.50
C LYS A 652 -11.51 6.91 8.01
N SER A 653 -10.56 6.54 7.13
CA SER A 653 -10.75 6.68 5.68
C SER A 653 -11.84 5.74 5.14
N SER A 654 -12.03 4.57 5.74
CA SER A 654 -13.15 3.67 5.37
C SER A 654 -14.51 4.28 5.74
N LEU A 655 -14.61 4.96 6.88
CA LEU A 655 -15.85 5.63 7.29
C LEU A 655 -16.16 6.83 6.40
N ILE A 656 -15.18 7.73 6.23
CA ILE A 656 -15.40 9.02 5.58
C ILE A 656 -15.27 8.92 4.05
N LYS A 657 -14.07 8.60 3.56
CA LYS A 657 -13.77 8.55 2.12
C LYS A 657 -14.44 7.37 1.42
N GLY A 658 -14.50 6.23 2.08
CA GLY A 658 -15.02 4.98 1.52
C GLY A 658 -16.54 4.83 1.61
N THR A 659 -17.18 5.40 2.64
CA THR A 659 -18.61 5.18 2.91
C THR A 659 -19.43 6.47 2.85
N LEU A 660 -19.14 7.45 3.71
CA LEU A 660 -19.93 8.68 3.83
C LEU A 660 -19.91 9.53 2.55
N TYR A 661 -18.72 9.83 2.02
CA TYR A 661 -18.56 10.71 0.87
C TYR A 661 -19.25 10.16 -0.39
N PRO A 662 -19.05 8.89 -0.79
CA PRO A 662 -19.73 8.35 -1.97
C PRO A 662 -21.24 8.13 -1.74
N ALA A 663 -21.67 7.87 -0.49
CA ALA A 663 -23.09 7.78 -0.15
C ALA A 663 -23.81 9.13 -0.32
N LEU A 664 -23.19 10.22 0.15
CA LEU A 664 -23.73 11.57 0.00
C LEU A 664 -23.74 12.02 -1.46
N LYS A 665 -22.66 11.79 -2.22
CA LYS A 665 -22.64 12.09 -3.66
C LYS A 665 -23.74 11.39 -4.45
N ARG A 666 -23.95 10.10 -4.19
CA ARG A 666 -25.04 9.34 -4.83
C ARG A 666 -26.41 9.89 -4.50
N ARG A 667 -26.63 10.32 -3.26
CA ARG A 667 -27.90 10.93 -2.85
C ARG A 667 -28.14 12.29 -3.51
N MET A 668 -27.08 12.96 -3.97
CA MET A 668 -27.12 14.19 -4.76
C MET A 668 -27.13 13.96 -6.28
N ASP A 669 -27.34 12.71 -6.74
CA ASP A 669 -27.31 12.32 -8.16
C ASP A 669 -25.97 12.62 -8.88
N GLU A 670 -24.87 12.74 -8.13
CA GLU A 670 -23.54 12.89 -8.69
C GLU A 670 -22.87 11.54 -8.98
N VAL A 671 -22.02 11.52 -10.02
CA VAL A 671 -21.21 10.33 -10.37
C VAL A 671 -20.18 10.07 -9.27
N ALA A 672 -20.27 8.90 -8.63
CA ALA A 672 -19.35 8.49 -7.57
C ALA A 672 -19.10 6.97 -7.53
N ASP A 673 -17.97 6.58 -6.95
CA ASP A 673 -17.62 5.20 -6.64
C ASP A 673 -18.64 4.56 -5.69
N LEU A 674 -18.88 3.25 -5.78
CA LEU A 674 -19.83 2.57 -4.89
C LEU A 674 -19.45 2.81 -3.41
N PRO A 675 -20.37 3.32 -2.56
CA PRO A 675 -20.07 3.44 -1.15
C PRO A 675 -19.79 2.07 -0.54
N GLY A 676 -18.95 2.04 0.49
CA GLY A 676 -18.81 0.88 1.36
C GLY A 676 -20.15 0.45 1.95
N GLU A 677 -20.24 -0.76 2.48
CA GLU A 677 -21.47 -1.28 3.05
C GLU A 677 -21.90 -0.45 4.29
N PHE A 678 -23.15 0.04 4.29
CA PHE A 678 -23.79 0.70 5.43
C PHE A 678 -25.29 0.38 5.48
N SER A 679 -25.92 0.53 6.63
CA SER A 679 -27.34 0.22 6.85
C SER A 679 -28.27 1.36 6.46
N SER A 680 -28.00 2.60 6.88
CA SER A 680 -28.83 3.76 6.51
C SER A 680 -28.10 5.09 6.64
N LEU A 681 -28.55 6.10 5.89
CA LEU A 681 -28.09 7.48 5.97
C LEU A 681 -29.27 8.40 6.28
N THR A 682 -29.36 8.89 7.52
CA THR A 682 -30.47 9.67 8.09
C THR A 682 -30.02 11.06 8.56
N GLY A 683 -30.96 11.88 9.04
CA GLY A 683 -30.71 13.26 9.48
C GLY A 683 -30.97 14.30 8.39
N ASP A 684 -30.41 15.49 8.57
CA ASP A 684 -30.64 16.72 7.77
C ASP A 684 -29.84 16.73 6.46
N VAL A 685 -29.74 15.59 5.79
CA VAL A 685 -28.89 15.43 4.59
C VAL A 685 -29.31 16.37 3.46
N ASP A 686 -30.60 16.68 3.34
CA ASP A 686 -31.16 17.51 2.26
C ASP A 686 -30.80 19.01 2.41
N GLN A 687 -30.25 19.41 3.57
CA GLN A 687 -29.72 20.76 3.81
C GLN A 687 -28.39 21.00 3.10
N ILE A 688 -27.64 19.95 2.77
CA ILE A 688 -26.39 20.06 2.03
C ILE A 688 -26.69 20.05 0.53
N LYS A 689 -26.22 21.07 -0.19
CA LYS A 689 -26.34 21.17 -1.65
C LYS A 689 -25.13 20.61 -2.39
N HIS A 690 -23.94 20.76 -1.82
CA HIS A 690 -22.71 20.25 -2.41
C HIS A 690 -21.82 19.58 -1.37
N ILE A 691 -21.08 18.56 -1.80
CA ILE A 691 -20.07 17.90 -0.99
C ILE A 691 -18.73 17.91 -1.72
N GLU A 692 -17.72 18.43 -1.04
CA GLU A 692 -16.38 18.52 -1.61
C GLU A 692 -15.40 17.73 -0.74
N PHE A 693 -14.66 16.81 -1.37
CA PHE A 693 -13.58 16.07 -0.71
C PHE A 693 -12.26 16.69 -1.14
N VAL A 694 -11.62 17.38 -0.20
CA VAL A 694 -10.37 18.12 -0.41
C VAL A 694 -9.20 17.25 0.05
N ASP A 695 -8.68 16.47 -0.89
CA ASP A 695 -7.53 15.60 -0.69
C ASP A 695 -6.19 16.25 -1.08
N GLN A 696 -5.11 15.53 -0.73
CA GLN A 696 -3.72 15.87 -1.06
C GLN A 696 -3.34 15.53 -2.52
N ASN A 697 -4.26 14.98 -3.31
CA ASN A 697 -3.95 14.67 -4.71
C ASN A 697 -3.70 15.98 -5.48
N PRO A 698 -2.74 15.98 -6.43
CA PRO A 698 -2.43 17.16 -7.22
C PRO A 698 -3.69 17.73 -7.88
N ILE A 699 -3.86 19.05 -7.81
CA ILE A 699 -5.03 19.76 -8.35
C ILE A 699 -5.25 19.45 -9.84
N GLY A 700 -4.14 19.30 -10.58
CA GLY A 700 -4.14 18.91 -11.98
C GLY A 700 -2.98 17.97 -12.27
N LYS A 701 -3.24 16.92 -13.06
CA LYS A 701 -2.21 15.96 -13.49
C LYS A 701 -1.27 16.52 -14.57
N SER A 702 -1.64 17.64 -15.19
CA SER A 702 -0.86 18.27 -16.25
C SER A 702 0.02 19.37 -15.69
N SER A 703 1.25 19.47 -16.21
CA SER A 703 2.19 20.57 -15.94
C SER A 703 1.61 21.97 -16.22
N ARG A 704 0.48 22.01 -16.94
CA ARG A 704 -0.29 23.18 -17.36
C ARG A 704 -1.28 23.74 -16.33
N SER A 705 -1.54 23.03 -15.24
CA SER A 705 -2.39 23.57 -14.17
C SER A 705 -1.55 24.45 -13.26
N THR A 706 -2.00 25.66 -12.92
CA THR A 706 -1.30 26.57 -11.99
C THR A 706 -2.27 27.18 -10.97
N PRO A 707 -1.79 27.68 -9.82
CA PRO A 707 -2.64 28.37 -8.84
C PRO A 707 -3.51 29.46 -9.46
N ALA A 708 -2.92 30.29 -10.33
CA ALA A 708 -3.63 31.38 -11.00
C ALA A 708 -4.74 30.90 -11.96
N THR A 709 -4.53 29.77 -12.65
CA THR A 709 -5.57 29.17 -13.49
C THR A 709 -6.73 28.63 -12.66
N TYR A 710 -6.43 28.04 -11.49
CA TYR A 710 -7.42 27.40 -10.65
C TYR A 710 -8.37 28.42 -9.98
N VAL A 711 -7.82 29.49 -9.41
CA VAL A 711 -8.63 30.59 -8.83
C VAL A 711 -9.22 31.53 -9.88
N LYS A 712 -9.04 31.21 -11.17
CA LYS A 712 -9.49 32.00 -12.33
C LYS A 712 -8.95 33.43 -12.39
N ALA A 713 -7.86 33.72 -11.66
CA ALA A 713 -7.17 35.00 -11.75
C ALA A 713 -6.46 35.17 -13.11
N TYR A 714 -6.00 34.08 -13.70
CA TYR A 714 -5.28 34.10 -14.98
C TYR A 714 -6.14 34.58 -16.15
N ASP A 715 -7.46 34.36 -16.11
CA ASP A 715 -8.37 34.83 -17.17
C ASP A 715 -8.42 36.35 -17.23
N GLU A 716 -8.51 37.01 -16.07
CA GLU A 716 -8.47 38.46 -15.95
C GLU A 716 -7.09 39.03 -16.32
N ILE A 717 -6.01 38.32 -15.98
CA ILE A 717 -4.64 38.71 -16.39
C ILE A 717 -4.50 38.63 -17.91
N ARG A 718 -4.94 37.54 -18.56
CA ARG A 718 -4.86 37.40 -20.02
C ARG A 718 -5.69 38.46 -20.74
N LYS A 719 -6.86 38.79 -20.21
CA LYS A 719 -7.69 39.88 -20.71
C LYS A 719 -6.95 41.22 -20.64
N LEU A 720 -6.34 41.53 -19.50
CA LEU A 720 -5.53 42.74 -19.32
C LEU A 720 -4.38 42.84 -20.35
N PHE A 721 -3.68 41.75 -20.63
CA PHE A 721 -2.58 41.73 -21.61
C PHE A 721 -3.08 41.91 -23.05
N SER A 722 -4.24 41.34 -23.40
CA SER A 722 -4.86 41.56 -24.72
C SER A 722 -5.34 43.00 -24.95
N GLU A 723 -5.55 43.76 -23.87
CA GLU A 723 -5.99 45.16 -23.95
C GLU A 723 -4.83 46.14 -24.18
N GLN A 724 -3.57 45.69 -24.09
CA GLN A 724 -2.38 46.53 -24.30
C GLN A 724 -2.27 47.01 -25.76
N GLN A 725 -1.65 48.18 -25.94
CA GLN A 725 -1.56 48.83 -27.26
C GLN A 725 -0.87 47.94 -28.30
N LEU A 726 0.24 47.30 -27.93
CA LEU A 726 0.99 46.40 -28.82
C LEU A 726 0.18 45.14 -29.15
N ALA A 727 -0.51 44.57 -28.17
CA ALA A 727 -1.37 43.39 -28.38
C ALA A 727 -2.51 43.70 -29.37
N LYS A 728 -3.14 44.88 -29.26
CA LYS A 728 -4.18 45.32 -30.20
C LYS A 728 -3.66 45.54 -31.62
N GLN A 729 -2.45 46.08 -31.77
CA GLN A 729 -1.82 46.28 -33.08
C GLN A 729 -1.49 44.96 -33.78
N LEU A 730 -1.03 43.96 -33.01
CA LEU A 730 -0.69 42.63 -33.52
C LEU A 730 -1.92 41.69 -33.63
N GLY A 731 -3.09 42.12 -33.18
CA GLY A 731 -4.31 41.31 -33.20
C GLY A 731 -4.32 40.16 -32.17
N PHE A 732 -3.52 40.26 -31.11
CA PHE A 732 -3.44 39.24 -30.07
C PHE A 732 -4.68 39.26 -29.17
N THR A 733 -5.43 38.15 -29.19
CA THR A 733 -6.55 37.90 -28.28
C THR A 733 -6.06 37.34 -26.94
N PRO A 734 -6.90 37.25 -25.88
CA PRO A 734 -6.53 36.61 -24.61
C PRO A 734 -6.01 35.15 -24.76
N GLN A 735 -6.31 34.50 -25.88
CA GLN A 735 -5.83 33.15 -26.19
C GLN A 735 -4.31 33.10 -26.43
N TYR A 736 -3.72 34.14 -27.02
CA TYR A 736 -2.27 34.22 -27.26
C TYR A 736 -1.47 34.29 -25.97
N PHE A 737 -2.04 34.89 -24.93
CA PHE A 737 -1.43 34.97 -23.60
C PHE A 737 -1.67 33.71 -22.76
N SER A 738 -2.16 32.61 -23.35
CA SER A 738 -2.35 31.33 -22.68
C SER A 738 -1.25 30.35 -23.09
N PHE A 739 -0.50 29.83 -22.11
CA PHE A 739 0.46 28.75 -22.39
C PHE A 739 -0.23 27.41 -22.71
N ASN A 740 -1.55 27.31 -22.55
CA ASN A 740 -2.33 26.10 -22.84
C ASN A 740 -2.86 26.06 -24.28
N ALA A 741 -2.98 27.21 -24.94
CA ALA A 741 -3.57 27.31 -26.27
C ALA A 741 -2.50 27.43 -27.35
N ASP A 742 -2.83 26.94 -28.55
CA ASP A 742 -2.01 27.13 -29.75
C ASP A 742 -2.04 28.61 -30.15
N GLY A 743 -0.94 29.10 -30.72
CA GLY A 743 -0.77 30.51 -31.09
C GLY A 743 0.44 31.13 -30.40
N GLY A 744 0.30 31.51 -29.13
CA GLY A 744 1.32 32.27 -28.40
C GLY A 744 2.30 31.47 -27.52
N ARG A 745 2.01 30.19 -27.24
CA ARG A 745 2.91 29.32 -26.47
C ARG A 745 4.13 28.87 -27.29
N CYS A 746 5.21 28.47 -26.62
CA CYS A 746 6.35 27.81 -27.27
C CYS A 746 5.93 26.45 -27.84
N GLU A 747 6.30 26.16 -29.09
CA GLU A 747 5.90 24.93 -29.79
C GLU A 747 6.71 23.71 -29.34
N GLU A 748 7.99 23.89 -29.01
CA GLU A 748 8.90 22.81 -28.59
C GLU A 748 8.42 22.13 -27.29
N CYS A 749 8.29 22.91 -26.22
CA CYS A 749 7.78 22.41 -24.93
C CYS A 749 6.24 22.41 -24.85
N LYS A 750 5.54 22.82 -25.91
CA LYS A 750 4.08 23.00 -25.96
C LYS A 750 3.53 23.77 -24.75
N GLY A 751 4.25 24.82 -24.34
CA GLY A 751 3.90 25.69 -23.21
C GLY A 751 4.24 25.16 -21.81
N ALA A 752 4.90 24.01 -21.67
CA ALA A 752 5.34 23.51 -20.36
C ALA A 752 6.51 24.32 -19.78
N GLY A 753 7.44 24.76 -20.65
CA GLY A 753 8.70 25.41 -20.28
C GLY A 753 9.85 24.43 -20.03
N GLU A 754 9.54 23.14 -19.91
CA GLU A 754 10.48 22.06 -19.64
C GLU A 754 10.20 20.88 -20.59
N ILE A 755 11.20 20.01 -20.76
CA ILE A 755 11.16 18.80 -21.56
C ILE A 755 11.55 17.63 -20.66
N THR A 756 10.71 16.60 -20.60
CA THR A 756 10.99 15.37 -19.86
C THR A 756 11.63 14.34 -20.77
N ILE A 757 12.80 13.83 -20.36
CA ILE A 757 13.52 12.74 -21.02
C ILE A 757 13.31 11.48 -20.19
N GLU A 758 12.69 10.47 -20.79
CA GLU A 758 12.48 9.17 -20.16
C GLU A 758 13.82 8.42 -20.02
N MET A 759 14.14 7.98 -18.80
CA MET A 759 15.36 7.25 -18.48
C MET A 759 15.06 5.76 -18.21
N GLN A 760 15.97 4.86 -18.59
CA GLN A 760 15.70 3.41 -18.45
C GLN A 760 15.91 2.87 -17.03
N PHE A 761 16.88 3.41 -16.28
CA PHE A 761 17.31 2.86 -14.97
C PHE A 761 17.26 3.89 -13.84
N MET A 762 16.82 5.10 -14.13
CA MET A 762 16.77 6.24 -13.20
C MET A 762 15.42 6.93 -13.34
N ALA A 763 15.10 7.83 -12.40
CA ALA A 763 13.95 8.71 -12.56
C ALA A 763 14.08 9.57 -13.83
N ASP A 764 12.96 9.85 -14.49
CA ASP A 764 12.92 10.69 -15.68
C ASP A 764 13.56 12.05 -15.40
N LEU A 765 14.36 12.52 -16.35
CA LEU A 765 15.05 13.80 -16.24
C LEU A 765 14.19 14.91 -16.81
N VAL A 766 13.97 15.96 -16.01
CA VAL A 766 13.27 17.16 -16.46
C VAL A 766 14.31 18.24 -16.75
N LEU A 767 14.38 18.69 -18.00
CA LEU A 767 15.31 19.71 -18.45
C LEU A 767 14.55 20.97 -18.87
N GLU A 768 15.18 22.13 -18.67
CA GLU A 768 14.66 23.40 -19.17
C GLU A 768 14.61 23.39 -20.71
N CYS A 769 13.53 23.93 -21.29
CA CYS A 769 13.38 23.99 -22.74
C CYS A 769 14.39 24.99 -23.35
N GLU A 770 15.25 24.51 -24.25
CA GLU A 770 16.29 25.33 -24.89
C GLU A 770 15.72 26.45 -25.78
N GLU A 771 14.56 26.24 -26.41
CA GLU A 771 13.96 27.22 -27.34
C GLU A 771 13.37 28.45 -26.62
N CYS A 772 12.71 28.24 -25.48
CA CYS A 772 12.07 29.33 -24.74
C CYS A 772 12.80 29.71 -23.46
N HIS A 773 13.86 28.99 -23.07
CA HIS A 773 14.56 29.12 -21.79
C HIS A 773 13.57 29.20 -20.61
N GLY A 774 12.69 28.19 -20.51
CA GLY A 774 11.68 28.12 -19.46
C GLY A 774 10.52 29.11 -19.57
N LYS A 775 10.52 30.04 -20.53
CA LYS A 775 9.54 31.15 -20.57
C LYS A 775 8.14 30.76 -21.02
N ARG A 776 7.95 29.57 -21.61
CA ARG A 776 6.66 29.01 -22.09
C ARG A 776 6.00 29.70 -23.28
N PHE A 777 6.44 30.89 -23.68
CA PHE A 777 5.83 31.69 -24.75
C PHE A 777 6.79 31.98 -25.90
N LYS A 778 6.24 32.33 -27.06
CA LYS A 778 7.00 32.90 -28.19
C LYS A 778 7.47 34.31 -27.85
N ARG A 779 8.57 34.74 -28.47
CA ARG A 779 9.18 36.07 -28.26
C ARG A 779 8.18 37.21 -28.46
N GLU A 780 7.40 37.17 -29.54
CA GLU A 780 6.41 38.20 -29.89
C GLU A 780 5.35 38.43 -28.79
N VAL A 781 5.01 37.38 -28.02
CA VAL A 781 4.06 37.49 -26.90
C VAL A 781 4.73 38.14 -25.69
N LEU A 782 6.03 37.88 -25.49
CA LEU A 782 6.82 38.44 -24.39
C LEU A 782 7.16 39.92 -24.59
N ASP A 783 7.09 40.43 -25.83
CA ASP A 783 7.27 41.86 -26.14
C ASP A 783 6.10 42.72 -25.62
N VAL A 784 4.92 42.11 -25.43
CA VAL A 784 3.77 42.80 -24.83
C VAL A 784 3.99 42.92 -23.32
N THR A 785 4.06 44.16 -22.84
CA THR A 785 4.27 44.47 -21.43
C THR A 785 3.11 45.26 -20.85
N PHE A 786 2.86 45.06 -19.56
CA PHE A 786 2.01 45.90 -18.72
C PHE A 786 2.88 46.48 -17.61
N ASP A 787 3.00 47.80 -17.56
CA ASP A 787 3.83 48.53 -16.60
C ASP A 787 5.28 47.96 -16.50
N GLY A 788 5.87 47.67 -17.67
CA GLY A 788 7.26 47.20 -17.79
C GLY A 788 7.47 45.70 -17.51
N LYS A 789 6.40 44.93 -17.27
CA LYS A 789 6.44 43.48 -17.02
C LYS A 789 5.71 42.73 -18.12
N ASN A 790 6.33 41.68 -18.67
CA ASN A 790 5.65 40.80 -19.63
C ASN A 790 4.82 39.72 -18.91
N ILE A 791 4.09 38.90 -19.68
CA ILE A 791 3.22 37.86 -19.12
C ILE A 791 3.99 36.80 -18.31
N HIS A 792 5.22 36.46 -18.73
CA HIS A 792 6.07 35.52 -18.01
C HIS A 792 6.57 36.12 -16.69
N ASP A 793 6.95 37.39 -16.68
CA ASP A 793 7.37 38.08 -15.46
C ASP A 793 6.25 38.09 -14.42
N VAL A 794 5.01 38.37 -14.85
CA VAL A 794 3.83 38.33 -13.99
C VAL A 794 3.57 36.91 -13.46
N LEU A 795 3.71 35.89 -14.31
CA LEU A 795 3.54 34.50 -13.89
C LEU A 795 4.65 34.03 -12.92
N ASN A 796 5.83 34.65 -12.96
CA ASN A 796 6.92 34.38 -12.02
C ASN A 796 6.83 35.15 -10.70
N MET A 797 5.92 36.12 -10.58
CA MET A 797 5.67 36.81 -9.31
C MET A 797 5.07 35.83 -8.29
N THR A 798 5.43 36.03 -7.02
CA THR A 798 4.72 35.40 -5.92
C THR A 798 3.30 35.96 -5.82
N VAL A 799 2.38 35.24 -5.18
CA VAL A 799 1.02 35.72 -4.94
C VAL A 799 1.04 37.07 -4.20
N SER A 800 1.87 37.21 -3.16
CA SER A 800 1.99 38.46 -2.40
C SER A 800 2.52 39.61 -3.27
N ASP A 801 3.54 39.36 -4.09
CA ASP A 801 4.09 40.38 -5.02
C ASP A 801 3.06 40.78 -6.06
N ALA A 802 2.33 39.82 -6.62
CA ALA A 802 1.28 40.08 -7.60
C ALA A 802 0.13 40.89 -7.00
N ILE A 803 -0.29 40.60 -5.77
CA ILE A 803 -1.29 41.39 -5.05
C ILE A 803 -0.80 42.83 -4.87
N GLY A 804 0.45 43.02 -4.44
CA GLY A 804 1.08 44.34 -4.31
C GLY A 804 1.08 45.11 -5.64
N PHE A 805 1.58 44.48 -6.69
CA PHE A 805 1.65 45.03 -8.05
C PHE A 805 0.27 45.41 -8.59
N PHE A 806 -0.69 44.49 -8.59
CA PHE A 806 -2.03 44.77 -9.12
C PHE A 806 -2.82 45.77 -8.26
N LYS A 807 -2.53 45.88 -6.95
CA LYS A 807 -3.12 46.90 -6.08
C LYS A 807 -2.58 48.29 -6.40
N GLU A 808 -1.27 48.44 -6.60
CA GLU A 808 -0.63 49.68 -7.04
C GLU A 808 -1.22 50.18 -8.36
N HIS A 809 -1.38 49.28 -9.33
CA HIS A 809 -1.94 49.58 -10.66
C HIS A 809 -3.49 49.51 -10.73
N LYS A 810 -4.17 49.53 -9.57
CA LYS A 810 -5.63 49.64 -9.42
C LYS A 810 -6.46 48.55 -10.13
N ARG A 811 -5.96 47.32 -10.23
CA ARG A 811 -6.65 46.16 -10.83
C ARG A 811 -7.39 45.34 -9.78
N LYS A 812 -8.49 45.90 -9.27
CA LYS A 812 -9.29 45.32 -8.17
C LYS A 812 -9.80 43.90 -8.44
N ALA A 813 -10.22 43.59 -9.67
CA ALA A 813 -10.76 42.28 -10.03
C ALA A 813 -9.71 41.16 -9.88
N ILE A 814 -8.45 41.42 -10.28
CA ILE A 814 -7.36 40.46 -10.15
C ILE A 814 -6.99 40.29 -8.67
N VAL A 815 -6.88 41.39 -7.92
CA VAL A 815 -6.57 41.35 -6.48
C VAL A 815 -7.62 40.55 -5.71
N ALA A 816 -8.91 40.76 -5.99
CA ALA A 816 -9.99 40.02 -5.32
C ALA A 816 -9.93 38.50 -5.58
N ARG A 817 -9.44 38.08 -6.75
CA ARG A 817 -9.26 36.65 -7.09
C ARG A 817 -8.01 36.05 -6.46
N LEU A 818 -6.97 36.85 -6.21
CA LEU A 818 -5.70 36.39 -5.61
C LEU A 818 -5.70 36.44 -4.09
N GLN A 819 -6.45 37.37 -3.47
CA GLN A 819 -6.48 37.55 -2.01
C GLN A 819 -6.78 36.25 -1.23
N PRO A 820 -7.72 35.39 -1.66
CA PRO A 820 -7.96 34.14 -0.95
C PRO A 820 -6.74 33.21 -0.86
N LEU A 821 -5.81 33.25 -1.84
CA LEU A 821 -4.57 32.47 -1.78
C LEU A 821 -3.63 33.00 -0.69
N GLU A 822 -3.55 34.31 -0.52
CA GLU A 822 -2.80 34.94 0.58
C GLU A 822 -3.40 34.58 1.94
N ASP A 823 -4.74 34.65 2.04
CA ASP A 823 -5.47 34.41 3.29
C ASP A 823 -5.29 32.97 3.82
N VAL A 824 -5.15 31.99 2.91
CA VAL A 824 -4.85 30.59 3.28
C VAL A 824 -3.34 30.33 3.47
N GLY A 825 -2.50 31.35 3.39
CA GLY A 825 -1.06 31.27 3.64
C GLY A 825 -0.20 30.87 2.44
N LEU A 826 -0.72 30.95 1.21
CA LEU A 826 0.00 30.63 -0.03
C LEU A 826 0.62 31.86 -0.70
N GLY A 827 0.91 32.93 0.04
CA GLY A 827 1.50 34.16 -0.51
C GLY A 827 2.82 33.95 -1.27
N TYR A 828 3.59 32.94 -0.84
CA TYR A 828 4.94 32.68 -1.36
C TYR A 828 4.99 31.91 -2.69
N ILE A 829 3.91 31.23 -3.10
CA ILE A 829 3.92 30.44 -4.34
C ILE A 829 3.88 31.37 -5.56
N LYS A 830 4.46 30.93 -6.67
CA LYS A 830 4.42 31.71 -7.93
C LYS A 830 3.09 31.48 -8.65
N LEU A 831 2.55 32.51 -9.31
CA LEU A 831 1.28 32.41 -10.05
C LEU A 831 1.29 31.34 -11.16
N GLY A 832 2.43 31.20 -11.83
CA GLY A 832 2.68 30.23 -12.90
C GLY A 832 3.31 28.93 -12.46
N GLN A 833 3.52 28.71 -11.15
CA GLN A 833 4.06 27.46 -10.63
C GLN A 833 3.17 26.29 -11.07
N SER A 834 3.81 25.19 -11.48
CA SER A 834 3.07 24.01 -11.91
C SER A 834 2.37 23.36 -10.72
N SER A 835 1.13 22.91 -10.91
CA SER A 835 0.39 22.23 -9.84
C SER A 835 0.98 20.87 -9.48
N SER A 836 1.81 20.28 -10.35
CA SER A 836 2.52 19.03 -10.06
C SER A 836 3.73 19.22 -9.14
N THR A 837 4.24 20.45 -9.00
CA THR A 837 5.34 20.78 -8.08
C THR A 837 4.84 21.35 -6.75
N LEU A 838 3.53 21.52 -6.59
CA LEU A 838 2.92 21.85 -5.31
C LEU A 838 2.89 20.60 -4.42
N SER A 839 3.19 20.78 -3.15
CA SER A 839 2.94 19.77 -2.12
C SER A 839 1.44 19.45 -2.01
N GLY A 840 1.11 18.32 -1.39
CA GLY A 840 -0.27 17.93 -1.13
C GLY A 840 -1.04 18.99 -0.32
N GLY A 841 -0.42 19.51 0.74
CA GLY A 841 -1.00 20.57 1.58
C GLY A 841 -1.14 21.91 0.88
N GLU A 842 -0.21 22.29 -0.01
CA GLU A 842 -0.38 23.48 -0.87
C GLU A 842 -1.55 23.29 -1.84
N SER A 843 -1.65 22.12 -2.46
CA SER A 843 -2.74 21.79 -3.38
C SER A 843 -4.12 21.91 -2.71
N GLN A 844 -4.23 21.41 -1.48
CA GLN A 844 -5.43 21.50 -0.67
C GLN A 844 -5.79 22.95 -0.31
N ARG A 845 -4.81 23.77 0.05
CA ARG A 845 -5.01 25.19 0.36
C ARG A 845 -5.44 26.01 -0.88
N VAL A 846 -4.94 25.70 -2.07
CA VAL A 846 -5.43 26.34 -3.32
C VAL A 846 -6.91 26.00 -3.55
N LYS A 847 -7.33 24.75 -3.30
CA LYS A 847 -8.76 24.37 -3.35
C LYS A 847 -9.58 25.17 -2.34
N LEU A 848 -9.11 25.28 -1.10
CA LEU A 848 -9.74 26.09 -0.05
C LEU A 848 -9.91 27.56 -0.46
N ALA A 849 -8.84 28.17 -0.99
CA ALA A 849 -8.86 29.55 -1.48
C ALA A 849 -9.93 29.78 -2.57
N TYR A 850 -10.09 28.82 -3.48
CA TYR A 850 -11.12 28.89 -4.53
C TYR A 850 -12.53 28.98 -3.95
N PHE A 851 -12.88 28.16 -2.96
CA PHE A 851 -14.21 28.17 -2.33
C PHE A 851 -14.44 29.40 -1.46
N ILE A 852 -13.41 29.87 -0.72
CA ILE A 852 -13.48 31.12 0.04
C ILE A 852 -13.77 32.31 -0.90
N GLY A 853 -13.20 32.30 -2.11
CA GLY A 853 -13.35 33.35 -3.12
C GLY A 853 -14.65 33.32 -3.94
N GLN A 854 -15.56 32.37 -3.73
CA GLN A 854 -16.84 32.34 -4.47
C GLN A 854 -17.87 33.32 -3.90
N GLU A 855 -18.55 34.06 -4.78
CA GLU A 855 -19.55 35.09 -4.41
C GLU A 855 -20.94 34.52 -4.09
N ARG A 856 -21.36 33.43 -4.76
CA ARG A 856 -22.60 32.71 -4.45
C ARG A 856 -22.25 31.45 -3.69
N GLN A 857 -22.89 31.25 -2.55
CA GLN A 857 -22.60 30.11 -1.69
C GLN A 857 -23.90 29.39 -1.33
N GLU A 858 -23.89 28.09 -1.62
CA GLU A 858 -24.90 27.16 -1.14
C GLU A 858 -24.32 26.38 0.05
N PRO A 859 -25.14 25.91 1.00
CA PRO A 859 -24.64 25.12 2.12
C PRO A 859 -23.93 23.86 1.61
N SER A 860 -22.67 23.71 2.01
CA SER A 860 -21.79 22.66 1.50
C SER A 860 -21.07 21.98 2.66
N LEU A 861 -20.82 20.68 2.51
CA LEU A 861 -19.97 19.93 3.43
C LEU A 861 -18.59 19.76 2.79
N PHE A 862 -17.59 20.35 3.44
CA PHE A 862 -16.19 20.17 3.07
C PHE A 862 -15.58 19.08 3.93
N ILE A 863 -14.95 18.10 3.27
CA ILE A 863 -14.21 17.04 3.93
C ILE A 863 -12.73 17.23 3.63
N PHE A 864 -11.91 17.44 4.66
CA PHE A 864 -10.47 17.59 4.55
C PHE A 864 -9.76 16.34 5.07
N ASP A 865 -8.88 15.76 4.25
CA ASP A 865 -8.04 14.62 4.62
C ASP A 865 -6.66 15.15 5.05
N GLU A 866 -6.33 15.03 6.34
CA GLU A 866 -5.06 15.41 6.98
C GLU A 866 -4.50 16.78 6.54
N PRO A 867 -5.24 17.89 6.74
CA PRO A 867 -4.87 19.19 6.18
C PRO A 867 -3.69 19.90 6.86
N THR A 868 -3.18 19.34 7.94
CA THR A 868 -1.98 19.83 8.66
C THR A 868 -0.68 19.28 8.09
N THR A 869 -0.75 18.35 7.13
CA THR A 869 0.41 17.82 6.43
C THR A 869 1.23 18.96 5.82
N GLY A 870 2.53 19.01 6.07
CA GLY A 870 3.38 20.09 5.56
C GLY A 870 3.35 21.39 6.36
N LEU A 871 2.59 21.48 7.45
CA LEU A 871 2.33 22.76 8.13
C LEU A 871 3.05 22.88 9.46
N HIS A 872 3.79 23.98 9.59
CA HIS A 872 4.30 24.45 10.88
C HIS A 872 3.15 24.94 11.78
N PHE A 873 3.35 24.97 13.10
CA PHE A 873 2.36 25.46 14.08
C PHE A 873 1.74 26.82 13.70
N HIS A 874 2.57 27.75 13.24
CA HIS A 874 2.13 29.07 12.79
C HIS A 874 1.18 29.00 11.59
N ASP A 875 1.36 28.03 10.69
CA ASP A 875 0.52 27.84 9.51
C ASP A 875 -0.78 27.11 9.86
N ILE A 876 -0.76 26.17 10.81
CA ILE A 876 -1.97 25.54 11.36
C ILE A 876 -2.94 26.61 11.91
N LYS A 877 -2.41 27.62 12.59
CA LYS A 877 -3.20 28.77 13.07
C LYS A 877 -3.89 29.54 11.94
N ARG A 878 -3.25 29.68 10.77
CA ARG A 878 -3.85 30.31 9.57
C ARG A 878 -4.89 29.42 8.93
N LEU A 879 -4.63 28.11 8.85
CA LEU A 879 -5.58 27.12 8.35
C LEU A 879 -6.88 27.10 9.17
N LEU A 880 -6.78 27.09 10.51
CA LEU A 880 -7.94 27.12 11.39
C LEU A 880 -8.80 28.37 11.16
N LYS A 881 -8.17 29.54 10.97
CA LYS A 881 -8.90 30.77 10.60
C LYS A 881 -9.64 30.64 9.27
N ALA A 882 -9.07 29.93 8.30
CA ALA A 882 -9.71 29.70 7.01
C ALA A 882 -10.91 28.72 7.14
N PHE A 883 -10.83 27.71 8.00
CA PHE A 883 -11.97 26.85 8.35
C PHE A 883 -13.08 27.65 9.05
N ASP A 884 -12.72 28.50 10.01
CA ASP A 884 -13.67 29.39 10.67
C ASP A 884 -14.38 30.30 9.66
N ALA A 885 -13.65 30.83 8.66
CA ALA A 885 -14.22 31.65 7.60
C ALA A 885 -15.20 30.87 6.71
N LEU A 886 -14.97 29.58 6.43
CA LEU A 886 -15.94 28.73 5.73
C LEU A 886 -17.21 28.50 6.56
N ILE A 887 -17.03 28.17 7.85
CA ILE A 887 -18.15 27.87 8.76
C ILE A 887 -19.03 29.11 8.94
N LEU A 888 -18.44 30.29 9.09
CA LEU A 888 -19.17 31.57 9.20
C LEU A 888 -20.04 31.87 7.98
N LYS A 889 -19.72 31.31 6.81
CA LYS A 889 -20.55 31.44 5.60
C LYS A 889 -21.66 30.38 5.49
N GLY A 890 -21.84 29.54 6.50
CA GLY A 890 -22.88 28.52 6.56
C GLY A 890 -22.48 27.16 6.00
N HIS A 891 -21.17 26.91 5.83
CA HIS A 891 -20.67 25.60 5.44
C HIS A 891 -20.40 24.70 6.67
N SER A 892 -20.32 23.39 6.43
CA SER A 892 -19.89 22.41 7.42
C SER A 892 -18.48 21.92 7.09
N VAL A 893 -17.62 21.77 8.09
CA VAL A 893 -16.23 21.32 7.91
C VAL A 893 -16.01 20.03 8.69
N LEU A 894 -15.68 18.97 7.96
CA LEU A 894 -15.30 17.67 8.49
C LEU A 894 -13.81 17.45 8.21
N VAL A 895 -13.01 17.17 9.23
CA VAL A 895 -11.56 17.00 9.10
C VAL A 895 -11.16 15.62 9.59
N ILE A 896 -10.39 14.88 8.81
CA ILE A 896 -9.71 13.66 9.28
C ILE A 896 -8.35 14.09 9.81
N GLU A 897 -8.09 13.90 11.11
CA GLU A 897 -6.85 14.37 11.72
C GLU A 897 -6.33 13.60 12.93
N HIS A 898 -5.02 13.73 13.12
CA HIS A 898 -4.15 13.26 14.17
C HIS A 898 -3.46 14.40 14.95
N ASN A 899 -3.26 15.60 14.38
CA ASN A 899 -2.59 16.69 15.10
C ASN A 899 -3.46 17.24 16.24
N MET A 900 -2.91 17.20 17.45
CA MET A 900 -3.61 17.62 18.66
C MET A 900 -3.97 19.12 18.68
N GLU A 901 -3.24 19.96 17.95
CA GLU A 901 -3.54 21.40 17.84
C GLU A 901 -4.82 21.67 17.05
N VAL A 902 -5.17 20.83 16.07
CA VAL A 902 -6.46 20.92 15.35
C VAL A 902 -7.56 20.25 16.16
N ILE A 903 -7.28 19.08 16.74
CA ILE A 903 -8.25 18.30 17.52
C ILE A 903 -8.75 19.10 18.72
N LYS A 904 -7.90 19.82 19.45
CA LYS A 904 -8.32 20.66 20.59
C LYS A 904 -9.25 21.81 20.21
N CYS A 905 -9.13 22.30 18.97
CA CYS A 905 -9.97 23.36 18.43
C CYS A 905 -11.31 22.87 17.85
N ALA A 906 -11.53 21.55 17.75
CA ALA A 906 -12.75 20.95 17.19
C ALA A 906 -14.01 21.28 17.99
N ASP A 907 -15.13 21.53 17.32
CA ASP A 907 -16.42 21.66 18.01
C ASP A 907 -16.97 20.28 18.42
N TYR A 908 -16.69 19.26 17.62
CA TYR A 908 -17.11 17.88 17.85
C TYR A 908 -16.04 16.90 17.35
N ILE A 909 -15.84 15.79 18.05
CA ILE A 909 -14.88 14.75 17.72
C ILE A 909 -15.59 13.41 17.56
N LEU A 910 -15.14 12.64 16.57
CA LEU A 910 -15.42 11.21 16.42
C LEU A 910 -14.10 10.44 16.55
N ASP A 911 -13.89 9.76 17.67
CA ASP A 911 -12.68 8.96 17.93
C ASP A 911 -12.92 7.50 17.54
N ILE A 912 -12.15 6.99 16.58
CA ILE A 912 -12.27 5.64 16.02
C ILE A 912 -11.08 4.78 16.45
N GLY A 913 -11.37 3.61 17.00
CA GLY A 913 -10.36 2.71 17.53
C GLY A 913 -10.96 1.43 18.11
N PRO A 914 -10.43 0.90 19.24
CA PRO A 914 -9.33 1.44 20.06
C PRO A 914 -7.92 1.27 19.47
N ASP A 915 -7.76 0.44 18.43
CA ASP A 915 -6.47 0.26 17.73
C ASP A 915 -6.66 0.18 16.21
N GLY A 916 -5.59 -0.11 15.45
CA GLY A 916 -5.64 -0.34 14.00
C GLY A 916 -6.07 -1.75 13.59
N GLY A 917 -6.46 -1.92 12.32
CA GLY A 917 -6.74 -3.24 11.74
C GLY A 917 -7.94 -3.95 12.35
N GLU A 918 -7.80 -5.24 12.61
CA GLU A 918 -8.87 -6.08 13.18
C GLU A 918 -9.31 -5.64 14.58
N LYS A 919 -8.44 -4.97 15.35
CA LYS A 919 -8.79 -4.46 16.68
C LYS A 919 -9.50 -3.09 16.63
N GLY A 920 -9.53 -2.45 15.46
CA GLY A 920 -10.20 -1.17 15.22
C GLY A 920 -11.65 -1.29 14.77
N GLY A 921 -12.10 -0.22 14.11
CA GLY A 921 -13.39 -0.16 13.43
C GLY A 921 -14.60 0.10 14.32
N LYS A 922 -14.38 0.58 15.56
CA LYS A 922 -15.44 0.96 16.50
C LYS A 922 -15.32 2.45 16.84
N LEU A 923 -16.45 3.08 17.16
CA LEU A 923 -16.48 4.41 17.75
C LEU A 923 -16.13 4.27 19.25
N VAL A 924 -14.99 4.80 19.67
CA VAL A 924 -14.50 4.71 21.06
C VAL A 924 -15.16 5.80 21.90
N ALA A 925 -15.20 7.02 21.37
CA ALA A 925 -15.84 8.15 22.00
C ALA A 925 -16.33 9.15 20.95
N SER A 926 -17.39 9.89 21.27
CA SER A 926 -17.82 11.05 20.49
C SER A 926 -18.32 12.16 21.41
N GLY A 927 -18.09 13.41 21.02
CA GLY A 927 -18.38 14.55 21.87
C GLY A 927 -17.45 15.73 21.62
N THR A 928 -17.50 16.71 22.52
CA THR A 928 -16.53 17.80 22.59
C THR A 928 -15.15 17.28 23.03
N PRO A 929 -14.04 17.95 22.69
CA PRO A 929 -12.70 17.64 23.23
C PRO A 929 -12.66 17.36 24.74
N GLU A 930 -13.38 18.14 25.56
CA GLU A 930 -13.45 17.95 27.02
C GLU A 930 -14.19 16.67 27.42
N GLU A 931 -15.14 16.19 26.61
CA GLU A 931 -15.82 14.91 26.81
C GLU A 931 -14.94 13.73 26.39
N ILE A 932 -14.18 13.87 25.29
CA ILE A 932 -13.23 12.85 24.84
C ILE A 932 -12.15 12.58 25.89
N VAL A 933 -11.59 13.62 26.52
CA VAL A 933 -10.59 13.48 27.60
C VAL A 933 -11.10 12.67 28.80
N LYS A 934 -12.42 12.70 29.08
CA LYS A 934 -13.01 11.92 30.17
C LYS A 934 -13.10 10.42 29.86
N CYS A 935 -13.00 10.03 28.59
CA CYS A 935 -13.05 8.63 28.18
C CYS A 935 -11.68 7.96 28.35
N LYS A 936 -11.58 7.00 29.29
CA LYS A 936 -10.33 6.28 29.57
C LYS A 936 -9.87 5.36 28.44
N ASP A 937 -10.80 4.88 27.64
CA ASP A 937 -10.52 3.97 26.52
C ASP A 937 -10.05 4.74 25.26
N SER A 938 -10.22 6.07 25.24
CA SER A 938 -9.75 6.93 24.15
C SER A 938 -8.26 7.22 24.28
N LEU A 939 -7.48 6.66 23.36
CA LEU A 939 -6.06 7.01 23.23
C LEU A 939 -5.90 8.50 22.90
N THR A 940 -6.74 9.04 22.03
CA THR A 940 -6.71 10.47 21.72
C THR A 940 -7.02 11.32 22.95
N GLY A 941 -7.99 10.93 23.78
CA GLY A 941 -8.30 11.61 25.04
C GLY A 941 -7.11 11.70 25.99
N LYS A 942 -6.24 10.68 26.03
CA LYS A 942 -5.01 10.69 26.84
C LYS A 942 -4.04 11.80 26.43
N TYR A 943 -3.73 11.93 25.14
CA TYR A 943 -2.79 12.94 24.64
C TYR A 943 -3.44 14.34 24.58
N LEU A 944 -4.74 14.40 24.32
CA LEU A 944 -5.49 15.65 24.28
C LEU A 944 -5.59 16.32 25.66
N ALA A 945 -5.55 15.54 26.74
CA ALA A 945 -5.57 16.06 28.10
C ALA A 945 -4.41 17.03 28.38
N GLU A 946 -3.21 16.72 27.87
CA GLU A 946 -2.01 17.56 28.07
C GLU A 946 -2.10 18.89 27.31
N LYS A 947 -2.81 18.92 26.18
CA LYS A 947 -2.98 20.12 25.33
C LYS A 947 -4.18 20.99 25.74
N LEU A 948 -5.08 20.48 26.59
CA LEU A 948 -6.22 21.23 27.15
C LEU A 948 -5.95 21.76 28.57
N ALA A 949 -4.93 21.23 29.26
CA ALA A 949 -4.45 21.72 30.54
C ALA A 949 -3.76 23.09 30.38
#